data_AF-A0ABD3FF38-F1
#
_entry.id   AF-A0ABD3FF38-F1
#
_cell.length_a   1.000
_cell.length_b   1.000
_cell.length_c   1.000
_cell.angle_alpha   90.00
_cell.angle_beta   90.00
_cell.angle_gamma   90.00
#
_symmetry.space_group_name_H-M   'P 1'
#
loop_
_entity.id
_entity.type
_entity.pdbx_description
1 polymer ?
#
loop_
_entity_poly.entity_id
_entity_poly.type
_entity_poly.pdbx_seq_one_letter_code
_entity_poly.pdbx_strand_id
1 'polypeptide(L)'
;MGIWRDVALAVLVWSCTMKLQSAGLDLSASSAQQVNQVLRGLYAEGDMVQLKEIAEQVVQQNDTKILQDLRFPSVFQYLGAAQYSLGDLEEATKTFELAVKVNEEDTQSWVHLGNCYLYQLRLPEAVAALEVGVKQKGSVKNMYALVKAMNWMADWKDRDDSIAQVQQTIEEGLRSGQLPDGNAFDVVELPPKTLVELRQRMYEGSDAKTERLCCDERSDLKLQGPELRIGFVSSDFGVHPVSSLLRGLLALLSSPDHQTKVYCFSLTDASSWWSRNISRTVDFMVSLKGQNSLNAATIIQSHKIHVLVDLNGHTLHSGISIFTHRPAPVQVAYLGYPMTTGNPSIDFVISDGVATPAETSAGEFSEKLLLLPMHYIVNDHLQMLGHTIEGERPRLSTFFDLDDNTFVFATFSNWQKMDPFIFSAWMEILARVPSSVMWFQKYFGSEGAIENLRAEAEAHGISGSRLIFSSLDPWIDHTFRKRIADLILDTPLKNGHTTIIDALCAGVPTITLEGDRMNNRATTSALRTLDLRDLTVNSLKEYVEVAVYLATHTHVLRKLRQKVEDNRLHYPLFDTAKYTAKFEETIKVAWQVKKSRLKAGGSTRGMHIFPSIQSSSVTPRDFPVLSGKEDNRVEDEYVTQVENALDAKQPIRLHIGGHIKSPDWWIVDANDGDIVDFVMHISNLYAFPDSSVDIIYSSHVLEHCSHGFGRELEHTLSEWHRVLRSGGELLVSVPNLFALATLFVNESIPHQHRLWFMTVIYGGQSDQYDFHKVGFDEAIMVAYLTQAGFCDFTRYEDFGLFDDSSRMVVYDVPISINIRARACKEQ
;
A
#
# COMPACT_ATOMS: atom_id res chain seq x y z
N MET A 1 24.14 28.76 -25.01
CA MET A 1 23.34 28.48 -23.81
C MET A 1 22.58 29.69 -23.24
N GLY A 2 23.00 30.95 -23.47
CA GLY A 2 22.26 32.14 -22.98
C GLY A 2 20.90 32.40 -23.66
N ILE A 3 20.83 32.30 -24.99
CA ILE A 3 19.63 32.65 -25.78
C ILE A 3 18.43 31.74 -25.48
N TRP A 4 18.67 30.44 -25.21
CA TRP A 4 17.60 29.49 -24.84
C TRP A 4 17.04 29.75 -23.43
N ARG A 5 17.85 30.31 -22.54
CA ARG A 5 17.45 30.66 -21.18
C ARG A 5 16.57 31.91 -21.18
N ASP A 6 16.89 32.89 -22.04
CA ASP A 6 16.09 34.12 -22.19
C ASP A 6 14.78 33.87 -22.95
N VAL A 7 14.76 32.97 -23.94
CA VAL A 7 13.52 32.54 -24.61
C VAL A 7 12.64 31.73 -23.66
N ALA A 8 13.21 30.83 -22.85
CA ALA A 8 12.44 30.11 -21.83
C ALA A 8 11.85 31.06 -20.78
N LEU A 9 12.62 32.07 -20.32
CA LEU A 9 12.10 33.10 -19.41
C LEU A 9 11.01 33.96 -20.07
N ALA A 10 11.17 34.37 -21.32
CA ALA A 10 10.18 35.17 -22.02
C ALA A 10 8.87 34.41 -22.30
N VAL A 11 8.97 33.11 -22.64
CA VAL A 11 7.80 32.23 -22.82
C VAL A 11 7.10 31.97 -21.48
N LEU A 12 7.85 31.77 -20.40
CA LEU A 12 7.29 31.67 -19.04
C LEU A 12 6.56 32.95 -18.64
N VAL A 13 7.20 34.11 -18.78
CA VAL A 13 6.60 35.42 -18.43
C VAL A 13 5.35 35.71 -19.27
N TRP A 14 5.36 35.39 -20.57
CA TRP A 14 4.21 35.59 -21.47
C TRP A 14 3.06 34.62 -21.17
N SER A 15 3.35 33.36 -20.86
CA SER A 15 2.35 32.39 -20.42
C SER A 15 1.72 32.76 -19.08
N CYS A 16 2.50 33.33 -18.16
CA CYS A 16 2.03 33.86 -16.87
C CYS A 16 1.09 35.07 -17.04
N THR A 17 1.34 35.96 -18.02
CA THR A 17 0.48 37.14 -18.22
C THR A 17 -0.87 36.78 -18.84
N MET A 18 -0.92 35.80 -19.76
CA MET A 18 -2.18 35.37 -20.38
C MET A 18 -3.16 34.70 -19.41
N LYS A 19 -2.68 33.94 -18.42
CA LYS A 19 -3.54 33.23 -17.47
C LYS A 19 -4.22 34.17 -16.47
N LEU A 20 -3.49 35.14 -15.91
CA LEU A 20 -4.08 36.19 -15.06
C LEU A 20 -5.16 36.98 -15.82
N GLN A 21 -4.88 37.34 -17.09
CA GLN A 21 -5.86 38.00 -17.95
C GLN A 21 -7.09 37.12 -18.24
N SER A 22 -6.93 35.81 -18.40
CA SER A 22 -8.05 34.87 -18.58
C SER A 22 -8.94 34.76 -17.33
N ALA A 23 -8.37 34.98 -16.13
CA ALA A 23 -9.10 35.06 -14.87
C ALA A 23 -9.57 36.51 -14.53
N GLY A 24 -9.38 37.47 -15.45
CA GLY A 24 -9.75 38.87 -15.26
C GLY A 24 -8.87 39.64 -14.26
N LEU A 25 -7.68 39.12 -13.93
CA LEU A 25 -6.72 39.75 -13.01
C LEU A 25 -5.58 40.43 -13.76
N ASP A 26 -5.26 41.64 -13.34
CA ASP A 26 -4.03 42.35 -13.67
C ASP A 26 -3.38 42.74 -12.35
N LEU A 27 -2.31 42.06 -11.95
CA LEU A 27 -1.68 42.28 -10.64
C LEU A 27 -1.06 43.68 -10.48
N SER A 28 -0.88 44.44 -11.57
CA SER A 28 -0.44 45.84 -11.50
C SER A 28 -1.59 46.82 -11.22
N ALA A 29 -2.85 46.42 -11.46
CA ALA A 29 -4.02 47.30 -11.41
C ALA A 29 -5.15 46.78 -10.49
N SER A 30 -5.16 45.49 -10.17
CA SER A 30 -6.18 44.83 -9.36
C SER A 30 -5.96 45.12 -7.88
N SER A 31 -7.05 45.34 -7.14
CA SER A 31 -6.98 45.46 -5.69
C SER A 31 -6.83 44.08 -5.04
N ALA A 32 -6.29 44.05 -3.82
CA ALA A 32 -6.19 42.84 -3.04
C ALA A 32 -7.56 42.16 -2.79
N GLN A 33 -8.65 42.95 -2.75
CA GLN A 33 -10.01 42.43 -2.65
C GLN A 33 -10.46 41.69 -3.92
N GLN A 34 -10.09 42.19 -5.10
CA GLN A 34 -10.40 41.53 -6.38
C GLN A 34 -9.65 40.20 -6.51
N VAL A 35 -8.36 40.17 -6.15
CA VAL A 35 -7.57 38.93 -6.13
C VAL A 35 -8.22 37.89 -5.19
N ASN A 36 -8.57 38.29 -3.96
CA ASN A 36 -9.21 37.40 -3.00
C ASN A 36 -10.57 36.88 -3.49
N GLN A 37 -11.37 37.73 -4.16
CA GLN A 37 -12.64 37.31 -4.73
C GLN A 37 -12.49 36.22 -5.80
N VAL A 38 -11.47 36.33 -6.66
CA VAL A 38 -11.17 35.30 -7.68
C VAL A 38 -10.72 34.00 -7.03
N LEU A 39 -9.76 34.05 -6.10
CA LEU A 39 -9.27 32.87 -5.38
C LEU A 39 -10.42 32.17 -4.62
N ARG A 40 -11.28 32.95 -3.95
CA ARG A 40 -12.45 32.42 -3.26
C ARG A 40 -13.46 31.78 -4.20
N GLY A 41 -13.65 32.35 -5.40
CA GLY A 41 -14.51 31.80 -6.45
C GLY A 41 -14.03 30.43 -6.89
N LEU A 42 -12.75 30.33 -7.27
CA LEU A 42 -12.13 29.06 -7.69
C LEU A 42 -12.16 28.01 -6.57
N TYR A 43 -11.90 28.42 -5.32
CA TYR A 43 -12.02 27.54 -4.16
C TYR A 43 -13.46 27.03 -3.97
N ALA A 44 -14.48 27.89 -4.15
CA ALA A 44 -15.88 27.51 -4.03
C ALA A 44 -16.37 26.63 -5.20
N GLU A 45 -15.80 26.80 -6.39
CA GLU A 45 -16.08 25.98 -7.58
C GLU A 45 -15.35 24.63 -7.54
N GLY A 46 -14.33 24.49 -6.68
CA GLY A 46 -13.54 23.28 -6.56
C GLY A 46 -12.42 23.16 -7.60
N ASP A 47 -12.11 24.22 -8.36
CA ASP A 47 -11.01 24.22 -9.33
C ASP A 47 -9.67 24.47 -8.62
N MET A 48 -9.18 23.42 -7.94
CA MET A 48 -7.95 23.49 -7.15
C MET A 48 -6.70 23.65 -8.01
N VAL A 49 -6.73 23.20 -9.28
CA VAL A 49 -5.60 23.35 -10.20
C VAL A 49 -5.43 24.81 -10.58
N GLN A 50 -6.49 25.45 -11.07
CA GLN A 50 -6.44 26.86 -11.43
C GLN A 50 -6.22 27.74 -10.19
N LEU A 51 -6.80 27.37 -9.06
CA LEU A 51 -6.56 28.05 -7.78
C LEU A 51 -5.08 28.04 -7.40
N LYS A 52 -4.44 26.87 -7.44
CA LYS A 52 -3.01 26.71 -7.14
C LYS A 52 -2.17 27.58 -8.08
N GLU A 53 -2.38 27.48 -9.39
CA GLU A 53 -1.59 28.22 -10.38
C GLU A 53 -1.67 29.74 -10.18
N ILE A 54 -2.88 30.29 -9.98
CA ILE A 54 -3.07 31.72 -9.79
C ILE A 54 -2.49 32.16 -8.45
N ALA A 55 -2.70 31.38 -7.38
CA ALA A 55 -2.16 31.72 -6.07
C ALA A 55 -0.62 31.68 -6.04
N GLU A 56 0.01 30.72 -6.71
CA GLU A 56 1.48 30.66 -6.89
C GLU A 56 2.01 31.88 -7.65
N GLN A 57 1.32 32.31 -8.70
CA GLN A 57 1.70 33.51 -9.46
C GLN A 57 1.62 34.78 -8.60
N VAL A 58 0.57 34.91 -7.78
CA VAL A 58 0.45 36.02 -6.83
C VAL A 58 1.60 36.02 -5.82
N VAL A 59 1.99 34.84 -5.32
CA VAL A 59 3.12 34.69 -4.37
C VAL A 59 4.48 34.98 -5.02
N GLN A 60 4.68 34.59 -6.28
CA GLN A 60 5.95 34.80 -7.00
C GLN A 60 6.19 36.26 -7.41
N GLN A 61 5.13 37.03 -7.69
CA GLN A 61 5.23 38.45 -8.06
C GLN A 61 5.35 39.34 -6.82
N ASN A 62 6.51 39.22 -6.16
CA ASN A 62 6.88 39.73 -4.83
C ASN A 62 6.90 41.28 -4.65
N ASP A 63 6.37 42.06 -5.59
CA ASP A 63 6.55 43.53 -5.61
C ASP A 63 5.31 44.31 -6.11
N THR A 64 4.15 44.06 -5.52
CA THR A 64 2.97 44.91 -5.74
C THR A 64 2.31 45.22 -4.41
N LYS A 65 1.92 46.49 -4.28
CA LYS A 65 1.08 47.10 -3.23
C LYS A 65 -0.03 46.19 -2.68
N ILE A 66 -0.50 45.21 -3.46
CA ILE A 66 -1.41 44.12 -3.11
C ILE A 66 -0.98 43.34 -1.86
N LEU A 67 0.29 42.93 -1.73
CA LEU A 67 0.79 42.18 -0.56
C LEU A 67 0.82 43.03 0.73
N GLN A 68 0.79 44.37 0.60
CA GLN A 68 0.86 45.32 1.72
C GLN A 68 -0.53 45.85 2.15
N ASP A 69 -1.48 46.00 1.22
CA ASP A 69 -2.75 46.72 1.43
C ASP A 69 -3.89 45.88 2.04
N LEU A 70 -3.72 44.58 2.21
CA LEU A 70 -4.58 43.76 3.08
C LEU A 70 -3.67 42.89 3.95
N ARG A 71 -4.05 42.70 5.22
CA ARG A 71 -3.52 41.62 6.05
C ARG A 71 -3.59 40.33 5.21
N PHE A 72 -2.46 39.77 4.76
CA PHE A 72 -2.42 38.77 3.68
C PHE A 72 -2.20 37.29 4.13
N PRO A 73 -3.06 36.68 4.98
CA PRO A 73 -3.13 35.22 5.17
C PRO A 73 -3.89 34.51 4.04
N SER A 74 -4.82 35.19 3.35
CA SER A 74 -5.77 34.51 2.45
C SER A 74 -5.14 33.85 1.23
N VAL A 75 -4.10 34.42 0.60
CA VAL A 75 -3.47 33.77 -0.56
C VAL A 75 -2.72 32.51 -0.17
N PHE A 76 -1.95 32.54 0.94
CA PHE A 76 -1.24 31.38 1.44
C PHE A 76 -2.23 30.33 1.93
N GLN A 77 -3.33 30.75 2.55
CA GLN A 77 -4.43 29.88 2.93
C GLN A 77 -5.04 29.18 1.71
N TYR A 78 -5.40 29.90 0.65
CA TYR A 78 -5.98 29.31 -0.56
C TYR A 78 -4.97 28.46 -1.34
N LEU A 79 -3.71 28.91 -1.43
CA LEU A 79 -2.62 28.15 -2.05
C LEU A 79 -2.39 26.83 -1.30
N GLY A 80 -2.26 26.89 0.01
CA GLY A 80 -2.09 25.72 0.86
C GLY A 80 -3.29 24.78 0.77
N ALA A 81 -4.51 25.31 0.73
CA ALA A 81 -5.72 24.50 0.58
C ALA A 81 -5.80 23.83 -0.80
N ALA A 82 -5.36 24.51 -1.86
CA ALA A 82 -5.25 23.94 -3.20
C ALA A 82 -4.20 22.84 -3.26
N GLN A 83 -2.98 23.11 -2.77
CA GLN A 83 -1.88 22.15 -2.67
C GLN A 83 -2.31 20.90 -1.87
N TYR A 84 -2.93 21.11 -0.71
CA TYR A 84 -3.45 20.04 0.14
C TYR A 84 -4.49 19.19 -0.60
N SER A 85 -5.44 19.83 -1.30
CA SER A 85 -6.50 19.14 -2.05
C SER A 85 -5.96 18.38 -3.25
N LEU A 86 -4.88 18.86 -3.87
CA LEU A 86 -4.19 18.21 -4.98
C LEU A 86 -3.22 17.10 -4.54
N GLY A 87 -3.04 16.91 -3.23
CA GLY A 87 -2.15 15.89 -2.66
C GLY A 87 -0.69 16.32 -2.50
N ASP A 88 -0.37 17.60 -2.73
CA ASP A 88 0.97 18.16 -2.55
C ASP A 88 1.22 18.50 -1.06
N LEU A 89 1.14 17.50 -0.18
CA LEU A 89 1.14 17.69 1.29
C LEU A 89 2.37 18.41 1.84
N GLU A 90 3.57 18.13 1.34
CA GLU A 90 4.80 18.80 1.78
C GLU A 90 4.79 20.29 1.44
N GLU A 91 4.38 20.63 0.22
CA GLU A 91 4.27 22.02 -0.22
C GLU A 91 3.15 22.76 0.53
N ALA A 92 2.00 22.10 0.73
CA ALA A 92 0.92 22.63 1.54
C ALA A 92 1.40 22.96 2.97
N THR A 93 2.22 22.09 3.55
CA THR A 93 2.79 22.28 4.90
C THR A 93 3.66 23.53 4.95
N LYS A 94 4.62 23.67 4.03
CA LYS A 94 5.49 24.86 3.94
C LYS A 94 4.66 26.13 3.75
N THR A 95 3.63 26.08 2.91
CA THR A 95 2.72 27.20 2.67
C THR A 95 1.93 27.57 3.92
N PHE A 96 1.38 26.60 4.65
CA PHE A 96 0.65 26.87 5.90
C PHE A 96 1.56 27.31 7.05
N GLU A 97 2.80 26.82 7.13
CA GLU A 97 3.82 27.34 8.06
C GLU A 97 4.09 28.83 7.80
N LEU A 98 4.13 29.25 6.53
CA LEU A 98 4.22 30.67 6.17
C LEU A 98 2.93 31.42 6.53
N ALA A 99 1.76 30.85 6.24
CA ALA A 99 0.47 31.47 6.54
C ALA A 99 0.33 31.83 8.03
N VAL A 100 0.67 30.89 8.93
CA VAL A 100 0.60 31.14 10.38
C VAL A 100 1.69 32.07 10.90
N LYS A 101 2.87 32.09 10.28
CA LYS A 101 3.93 33.08 10.59
C LYS A 101 3.53 34.49 10.18
N VAL A 102 2.79 34.63 9.09
CA VAL A 102 2.29 35.92 8.59
C VAL A 102 1.11 36.40 9.42
N ASN A 103 0.23 35.49 9.88
CA ASN A 103 -0.88 35.82 10.75
C ASN A 103 -1.15 34.72 11.77
N GLU A 104 -0.59 34.90 12.97
CA GLU A 104 -0.73 33.95 14.08
C GLU A 104 -2.17 33.86 14.61
N GLU A 105 -3.03 34.84 14.31
CA GLU A 105 -4.44 34.86 14.72
C GLU A 105 -5.37 34.06 13.77
N ASP A 106 -4.88 33.62 12.60
CA ASP A 106 -5.68 32.82 11.66
C ASP A 106 -5.79 31.35 12.10
N THR A 107 -6.83 31.08 12.89
CA THR A 107 -7.13 29.73 13.41
C THR A 107 -7.37 28.72 12.29
N GLN A 108 -7.88 29.13 11.13
CA GLN A 108 -8.13 28.21 10.02
C GLN A 108 -6.81 27.72 9.40
N SER A 109 -5.84 28.60 9.22
CA SER A 109 -4.49 28.23 8.77
C SER A 109 -3.80 27.30 9.78
N TRP A 110 -3.96 27.54 11.09
CA TRP A 110 -3.45 26.62 12.13
C TRP A 110 -4.08 25.23 12.05
N VAL A 111 -5.40 25.15 11.83
CA VAL A 111 -6.10 23.87 11.64
C VAL A 111 -5.61 23.15 10.39
N HIS A 112 -5.44 23.86 9.27
CA HIS A 112 -4.93 23.24 8.04
C HIS A 112 -3.48 22.76 8.21
N LEU A 113 -2.63 23.54 8.88
CA LEU A 113 -1.27 23.14 9.24
C LEU A 113 -1.26 21.89 10.11
N GLY A 114 -2.07 21.87 11.16
CA GLY A 114 -2.22 20.72 12.05
C GLY A 114 -2.70 19.46 11.34
N ASN A 115 -3.65 19.60 10.39
CA ASN A 115 -4.05 18.49 9.53
C ASN A 115 -2.89 18.02 8.64
N CYS A 116 -2.11 18.92 8.03
CA CYS A 116 -0.96 18.54 7.21
C CYS A 116 0.06 17.74 8.02
N TYR A 117 0.39 18.18 9.24
CA TYR A 117 1.25 17.43 10.15
C TYR A 117 0.65 16.08 10.54
N LEU A 118 -0.65 16.03 10.83
CA LEU A 118 -1.34 14.79 11.19
C LEU A 118 -1.24 13.75 10.07
N TYR A 119 -1.45 14.14 8.81
CA TYR A 119 -1.34 13.23 7.65
C TYR A 119 0.10 12.84 7.31
N GLN A 120 1.09 13.64 7.71
CA GLN A 120 2.52 13.29 7.65
C GLN A 120 3.01 12.49 8.86
N LEU A 121 2.12 12.15 9.80
CA LEU A 121 2.46 11.49 11.07
C LEU A 121 3.45 12.31 11.93
N ARG A 122 3.52 13.62 11.74
CA ARG A 122 4.26 14.57 12.60
C ARG A 122 3.38 14.94 13.78
N LEU A 123 3.13 13.94 14.63
CA LEU A 123 2.05 14.00 15.62
C LEU A 123 2.26 15.08 16.69
N PRO A 124 3.46 15.31 17.26
CA PRO A 124 3.66 16.40 18.22
C PRO A 124 3.33 17.77 17.63
N GLU A 125 3.79 18.05 16.41
CA GLU A 125 3.49 19.31 15.72
C GLU A 125 2.01 19.41 15.35
N ALA A 126 1.36 18.30 15.00
CA ALA A 126 -0.07 18.25 14.72
C ALA A 126 -0.89 18.66 15.95
N VAL A 127 -0.61 18.07 17.12
CA VAL A 127 -1.28 18.40 18.38
C VAL A 127 -1.08 19.88 18.70
N ALA A 128 0.17 20.37 18.68
CA ALA A 128 0.47 21.77 18.99
C ALA A 128 -0.27 22.76 18.07
N ALA A 129 -0.31 22.51 16.77
CA ALA A 129 -1.01 23.37 15.81
C ALA A 129 -2.54 23.30 15.98
N LEU A 130 -3.10 22.10 16.21
CA LEU A 130 -4.54 21.91 16.40
C LEU A 130 -5.03 22.52 17.72
N GLU A 131 -4.25 22.45 18.80
CA GLU A 131 -4.58 23.12 20.06
C GLU A 131 -4.74 24.64 19.89
N VAL A 132 -3.89 25.27 19.08
CA VAL A 132 -4.02 26.71 18.76
C VAL A 132 -5.25 26.94 17.89
N GLY A 133 -5.44 26.13 16.85
CA GLY A 133 -6.55 26.28 15.91
C GLY A 133 -7.93 26.04 16.50
N VAL A 134 -8.06 25.18 17.52
CA VAL A 134 -9.34 24.78 18.15
C VAL A 134 -9.76 25.68 19.32
N LYS A 135 -8.82 26.44 19.94
CA LYS A 135 -9.06 27.30 21.12
C LYS A 135 -10.20 28.31 20.97
N GLN A 136 -10.50 28.80 19.77
CA GLN A 136 -11.63 29.69 19.52
C GLN A 136 -12.79 28.90 18.92
N LYS A 137 -13.76 28.44 19.75
CA LYS A 137 -15.00 27.70 19.36
C LYS A 137 -14.89 27.04 17.97
N GLY A 138 -13.94 26.11 17.82
CA GLY A 138 -13.67 25.44 16.56
C GLY A 138 -14.87 24.59 16.11
N SER A 139 -14.96 24.33 14.81
CA SER A 139 -15.95 23.37 14.28
C SER A 139 -15.71 21.97 14.88
N VAL A 140 -16.78 21.16 14.93
CA VAL A 140 -16.73 19.75 15.40
C VAL A 140 -15.61 18.97 14.72
N LYS A 141 -15.41 19.21 13.42
CA LYS A 141 -14.30 18.70 12.62
C LYS A 141 -12.94 18.88 13.27
N ASN A 142 -12.65 20.11 13.69
CA ASN A 142 -11.34 20.51 14.15
C ASN A 142 -11.10 19.95 15.55
N MET A 143 -12.14 19.93 16.39
CA MET A 143 -12.11 19.26 17.70
C MET A 143 -11.81 17.77 17.54
N TYR A 144 -12.49 17.07 16.62
CA TYR A 144 -12.22 15.65 16.39
C TYR A 144 -10.84 15.39 15.80
N ALA A 145 -10.32 16.28 14.94
CA ALA A 145 -8.93 16.18 14.45
C ALA A 145 -7.91 16.25 15.59
N LEU A 146 -8.13 17.11 16.59
CA LEU A 146 -7.28 17.18 17.79
C LEU A 146 -7.37 15.89 18.61
N VAL A 147 -8.59 15.40 18.89
CA VAL A 147 -8.82 14.13 19.60
C VAL A 147 -8.09 12.99 18.90
N LYS A 148 -8.18 12.94 17.57
CA LYS A 148 -7.50 11.95 16.73
C LYS A 148 -5.98 12.05 16.88
N ALA A 149 -5.40 13.25 16.78
CA ALA A 149 -3.97 13.47 16.94
C ALA A 149 -3.45 13.04 18.32
N MET A 150 -4.18 13.40 19.39
CA MET A 150 -3.84 13.01 20.77
C MET A 150 -3.94 11.48 20.96
N ASN A 151 -5.02 10.85 20.47
CA ASN A 151 -5.14 9.40 20.54
C ASN A 151 -4.01 8.67 19.82
N TRP A 152 -3.57 9.19 18.66
CA TRP A 152 -2.45 8.65 17.89
C TRP A 152 -1.11 8.81 18.61
N MET A 153 -1.00 9.83 19.46
CA MET A 153 0.13 10.04 20.37
C MET A 153 0.08 9.18 21.64
N ALA A 154 -0.95 8.34 21.81
CA ALA A 154 -1.27 7.71 23.09
C ALA A 154 -1.36 8.72 24.24
N ASP A 155 -1.70 9.98 23.93
CA ASP A 155 -2.08 10.97 24.93
C ASP A 155 -3.59 10.85 25.13
N TRP A 156 -3.96 10.12 26.17
CA TRP A 156 -5.35 9.80 26.47
C TRP A 156 -5.94 10.70 27.55
N LYS A 157 -5.23 11.76 27.93
CA LYS A 157 -5.74 12.75 28.87
C LYS A 157 -6.99 13.41 28.28
N ASP A 158 -8.09 13.40 29.05
CA ASP A 158 -9.38 14.00 28.68
C ASP A 158 -9.99 13.43 27.36
N ARG A 159 -9.50 12.27 26.88
CA ARG A 159 -9.91 11.64 25.61
C ARG A 159 -11.42 11.42 25.57
N ASP A 160 -11.95 10.74 26.59
CA ASP A 160 -13.35 10.31 26.61
C ASP A 160 -14.29 11.51 26.77
N ASP A 161 -13.89 12.52 27.55
CA ASP A 161 -14.63 13.78 27.67
C ASP A 161 -14.68 14.53 26.33
N SER A 162 -13.56 14.56 25.61
CA SER A 162 -13.46 15.21 24.30
C SER A 162 -14.29 14.48 23.24
N ILE A 163 -14.30 13.14 23.24
CA ILE A 163 -15.16 12.33 22.36
C ILE A 163 -16.63 12.56 22.70
N ALA A 164 -17.01 12.56 23.98
CA ALA A 164 -18.38 12.80 24.40
C ALA A 164 -18.86 14.19 23.96
N GLN A 165 -18.00 15.22 24.06
CA GLN A 165 -18.30 16.56 23.57
C GLN A 165 -18.52 16.60 22.06
N VAL A 166 -17.67 15.91 21.28
CA VAL A 166 -17.82 15.79 19.82
C VAL A 166 -19.16 15.11 19.49
N GLN A 167 -19.48 13.99 20.12
CA GLN A 167 -20.72 13.25 19.91
C GLN A 167 -21.95 14.10 20.24
N GLN A 168 -21.96 14.76 21.40
CA GLN A 168 -23.06 15.62 21.82
C GLN A 168 -23.29 16.76 20.82
N THR A 169 -22.22 17.40 20.35
CA THR A 169 -22.35 18.51 19.38
C THR A 169 -22.93 18.03 18.05
N ILE A 170 -22.55 16.83 17.58
CA ILE A 170 -23.11 16.22 16.37
C ILE A 170 -24.61 15.95 16.55
N GLU A 171 -24.99 15.33 17.67
CA GLU A 171 -26.39 15.00 17.94
C GLU A 171 -27.28 16.25 18.09
N GLU A 172 -26.77 17.32 18.70
CA GLU A 172 -27.47 18.61 18.81
C GLU A 172 -27.60 19.29 17.44
N GLY A 173 -26.57 19.24 16.59
CA GLY A 173 -26.63 19.69 15.20
C GLY A 173 -27.69 18.95 14.39
N LEU A 174 -27.70 17.61 14.46
CA LEU A 174 -28.72 16.79 13.82
C LEU A 174 -30.13 17.11 14.34
N ARG A 175 -30.32 17.27 15.65
CA ARG A 175 -31.63 17.63 16.22
C ARG A 175 -32.12 19.02 15.79
N SER A 176 -31.21 19.98 15.64
CA SER A 176 -31.53 21.36 15.26
C SER A 176 -31.62 21.61 13.75
N GLY A 177 -31.27 20.62 12.92
CA GLY A 177 -31.23 20.76 11.46
C GLY A 177 -30.00 21.52 10.95
N GLN A 178 -29.05 21.86 11.82
CA GLN A 178 -27.76 22.44 11.44
C GLN A 178 -26.75 21.32 11.22
N LEU A 179 -26.38 21.10 9.96
CA LEU A 179 -25.28 20.19 9.63
C LEU A 179 -24.00 20.72 10.29
N PRO A 180 -23.32 19.93 11.13
CA PRO A 180 -21.99 20.30 11.59
C PRO A 180 -21.05 20.41 10.39
N ASP A 181 -20.20 21.45 10.37
CA ASP A 181 -19.20 21.65 9.32
C ASP A 181 -18.28 20.42 9.20
N GLY A 182 -18.41 19.65 8.11
CA GLY A 182 -17.39 18.68 7.71
C GLY A 182 -17.89 17.40 7.05
N ASN A 183 -17.14 16.94 6.04
CA ASN A 183 -17.21 15.56 5.52
C ASN A 183 -17.17 14.58 6.68
N ALA A 184 -18.08 13.60 6.65
CA ALA A 184 -18.32 12.64 7.72
C ALA A 184 -17.02 12.01 8.19
N PHE A 185 -16.61 12.43 9.38
CA PHE A 185 -15.45 11.91 10.07
C PHE A 185 -15.58 10.40 10.25
N ASP A 186 -14.42 9.75 10.31
CA ASP A 186 -14.25 8.41 10.86
C ASP A 186 -14.40 8.44 12.39
N VAL A 187 -15.44 9.08 12.93
CA VAL A 187 -15.75 8.97 14.36
C VAL A 187 -16.33 7.59 14.58
N VAL A 188 -15.42 6.62 14.73
CA VAL A 188 -15.73 5.21 14.94
C VAL A 188 -16.59 5.03 16.19
N GLU A 189 -16.47 5.93 17.15
CA GLU A 189 -17.20 5.95 18.41
C GLU A 189 -18.68 6.36 18.25
N LEU A 190 -19.09 7.01 17.14
CA LEU A 190 -20.49 7.41 16.95
C LEU A 190 -21.41 6.18 16.87
N PRO A 191 -22.64 6.23 17.43
CA PRO A 191 -23.64 5.20 17.17
C PRO A 191 -23.90 5.05 15.66
N PRO A 192 -24.09 3.82 15.13
CA PRO A 192 -24.19 3.61 13.68
C PRO A 192 -25.34 4.39 13.03
N LYS A 193 -26.49 4.48 13.71
CA LYS A 193 -27.64 5.26 13.23
C LYS A 193 -27.32 6.75 13.12
N THR A 194 -26.65 7.31 14.12
CA THR A 194 -26.21 8.70 14.11
C THR A 194 -25.23 8.97 12.97
N LEU A 195 -24.32 8.02 12.70
CA LEU A 195 -23.38 8.13 11.59
C LEU A 195 -24.07 8.07 10.22
N VAL A 196 -25.02 7.15 10.03
CA VAL A 196 -25.81 7.06 8.80
C VAL A 196 -26.60 8.35 8.56
N GLU A 197 -27.31 8.84 9.59
CA GLU A 197 -28.08 10.08 9.49
C GLU A 197 -27.17 11.27 9.17
N LEU A 198 -26.06 11.42 9.89
CA LEU A 198 -25.08 12.46 9.63
C LEU A 198 -24.63 12.46 8.18
N ARG A 199 -24.23 11.30 7.65
CA ARG A 199 -23.74 11.18 6.27
C ARG A 199 -24.82 11.48 5.25
N GLN A 200 -26.02 10.93 5.43
CA GLN A 200 -27.13 11.17 4.51
C GLN A 200 -27.45 12.67 4.41
N ARG A 201 -27.48 13.37 5.55
CA ARG A 201 -27.72 14.82 5.57
C ARG A 201 -26.64 15.61 4.83
N MET A 202 -25.39 15.16 4.77
CA MET A 202 -24.36 15.86 3.98
C MET A 202 -24.66 15.86 2.47
N TYR A 203 -25.40 14.86 2.00
CA TYR A 203 -25.83 14.78 0.61
C TYR A 203 -27.19 15.46 0.37
N GLU A 204 -27.94 15.78 1.43
CA GLU A 204 -29.17 16.56 1.37
C GLU A 204 -28.87 18.00 0.92
N GLY A 205 -29.28 18.34 -0.31
CA GLY A 205 -29.05 19.66 -0.93
C GLY A 205 -28.02 19.63 -2.06
N SER A 206 -27.02 18.75 -1.98
CA SER A 206 -26.05 18.47 -3.05
C SER A 206 -26.73 17.73 -4.22
N ASP A 207 -27.50 16.69 -3.89
CA ASP A 207 -28.12 15.78 -4.86
C ASP A 207 -29.15 16.46 -5.79
N ALA A 208 -29.70 17.62 -5.38
CA ALA A 208 -30.62 18.42 -6.19
C ALA A 208 -29.92 19.31 -7.22
N LYS A 209 -28.62 19.61 -7.04
CA LYS A 209 -27.80 20.45 -7.92
C LYS A 209 -26.80 19.67 -8.75
N THR A 210 -26.51 18.43 -8.39
CA THR A 210 -25.55 17.57 -9.09
C THR A 210 -26.11 17.08 -10.43
N GLU A 211 -25.36 17.32 -11.51
CA GLU A 211 -25.66 16.75 -12.82
C GLU A 211 -25.44 15.23 -12.79
N ARG A 212 -26.48 14.46 -13.14
CA ARG A 212 -26.43 13.00 -13.22
C ARG A 212 -26.20 12.57 -14.67
N LEU A 213 -25.14 11.81 -14.90
CA LEU A 213 -24.69 11.38 -16.23
C LEU A 213 -25.40 10.10 -16.72
N CYS A 214 -25.96 9.29 -15.81
CA CYS A 214 -26.75 8.09 -16.09
C CYS A 214 -27.99 8.10 -15.17
N CYS A 215 -29.09 7.38 -15.42
CA CYS A 215 -29.35 6.34 -16.42
C CYS A 215 -30.74 6.55 -16.99
N ASP A 216 -30.83 7.15 -18.18
CA ASP A 216 -32.12 7.26 -18.86
C ASP A 216 -32.47 5.90 -19.48
N GLU A 217 -33.62 5.34 -19.09
CA GLU A 217 -34.05 3.95 -19.38
C GLU A 217 -34.10 3.63 -20.89
N ARG A 218 -34.08 4.66 -21.75
CA ARG A 218 -34.25 4.55 -23.19
C ARG A 218 -32.95 4.56 -24.01
N SER A 219 -31.82 4.98 -23.43
CA SER A 219 -30.58 5.25 -24.19
C SER A 219 -29.36 4.42 -23.77
N ASP A 220 -29.45 3.61 -22.70
CA ASP A 220 -28.28 2.94 -22.16
C ASP A 220 -27.90 1.66 -22.96
N LEU A 221 -27.12 1.87 -24.03
CA LEU A 221 -26.52 0.84 -24.91
C LEU A 221 -25.73 -0.24 -24.15
N LYS A 222 -25.42 -0.02 -22.87
CA LYS A 222 -24.76 -0.95 -21.94
C LYS A 222 -25.56 -2.24 -21.66
N LEU A 223 -26.85 -2.28 -22.00
CA LEU A 223 -27.72 -3.43 -21.75
C LEU A 223 -27.55 -4.59 -22.76
N GLN A 224 -26.82 -4.38 -23.85
CA GLN A 224 -26.72 -5.31 -24.99
C GLN A 224 -25.36 -6.03 -25.15
N GLY A 225 -24.31 -5.63 -24.42
CA GLY A 225 -23.00 -6.29 -24.49
C GLY A 225 -22.97 -7.63 -23.73
N PRO A 226 -22.29 -8.68 -24.25
CA PRO A 226 -22.15 -9.95 -23.54
C PRO A 226 -21.13 -9.90 -22.38
N GLU A 227 -20.20 -8.94 -22.40
CA GLU A 227 -19.05 -8.84 -21.48
C GLU A 227 -19.27 -7.77 -20.39
N LEU A 228 -18.92 -8.09 -19.14
CA LEU A 228 -19.15 -7.20 -17.99
C LEU A 228 -17.93 -6.31 -17.70
N ARG A 229 -18.05 -5.02 -18.02
CA ARG A 229 -17.07 -3.98 -17.63
C ARG A 229 -17.23 -3.54 -16.17
N ILE A 230 -16.20 -3.75 -15.38
CA ILE A 230 -16.09 -3.39 -13.97
C ILE A 230 -15.03 -2.30 -13.83
N GLY A 231 -15.38 -1.18 -13.21
CA GLY A 231 -14.44 -0.09 -12.90
C GLY A 231 -14.13 -0.05 -11.41
N PHE A 232 -12.89 0.21 -11.03
CA PHE A 232 -12.43 0.40 -9.66
C PHE A 232 -11.82 1.79 -9.53
N VAL A 233 -12.35 2.64 -8.64
CA VAL A 233 -11.84 4.00 -8.40
C VAL A 233 -11.03 4.00 -7.12
N SER A 234 -9.78 4.43 -7.17
CA SER A 234 -8.93 4.52 -5.97
C SER A 234 -7.84 5.58 -6.08
N SER A 235 -7.54 6.26 -4.96
CA SER A 235 -6.26 6.97 -4.78
C SER A 235 -5.08 6.06 -4.45
N ASP A 236 -5.36 4.78 -4.15
CA ASP A 236 -4.46 3.90 -3.41
C ASP A 236 -3.90 2.75 -4.27
N PHE A 237 -3.91 2.92 -5.60
CA PHE A 237 -3.17 2.06 -6.54
C PHE A 237 -1.66 2.34 -6.42
N GLY A 238 -1.07 2.07 -5.25
CA GLY A 238 0.32 2.36 -4.91
C GLY A 238 0.78 1.60 -3.67
N VAL A 239 1.75 2.15 -2.93
CA VAL A 239 2.22 1.56 -1.65
C VAL A 239 1.15 1.77 -0.57
N HIS A 240 0.13 0.92 -0.60
CA HIS A 240 -1.03 0.99 0.29
C HIS A 240 -1.67 -0.39 0.49
N PRO A 241 -2.28 -0.68 1.66
CA PRO A 241 -2.95 -1.95 1.91
C PRO A 241 -3.99 -2.35 0.84
N VAL A 242 -4.73 -1.39 0.28
CA VAL A 242 -5.70 -1.66 -0.80
C VAL A 242 -5.03 -2.37 -1.98
N SER A 243 -3.89 -1.87 -2.45
CA SER A 243 -3.15 -2.50 -3.55
C SER A 243 -2.65 -3.90 -3.18
N SER A 244 -2.08 -4.07 -1.99
CA SER A 244 -1.57 -5.37 -1.54
C SER A 244 -2.65 -6.45 -1.43
N LEU A 245 -3.86 -6.06 -1.09
CA LEU A 245 -5.00 -6.97 -0.97
C LEU A 245 -5.64 -7.27 -2.33
N LEU A 246 -5.80 -6.24 -3.17
CA LEU A 246 -6.66 -6.27 -4.35
C LEU A 246 -5.95 -6.76 -5.62
N ARG A 247 -4.62 -6.71 -5.69
CA ARG A 247 -3.82 -7.03 -6.89
C ARG A 247 -4.25 -8.35 -7.55
N GLY A 248 -4.29 -9.45 -6.80
CA GLY A 248 -4.66 -10.76 -7.30
C GLY A 248 -6.10 -10.82 -7.85
N LEU A 249 -7.05 -10.16 -7.18
CA LEU A 249 -8.45 -10.07 -7.65
C LEU A 249 -8.54 -9.40 -9.02
N LEU A 250 -7.85 -8.26 -9.18
CA LEU A 250 -7.87 -7.49 -10.42
C LEU A 250 -7.28 -8.29 -11.58
N ALA A 251 -6.13 -8.93 -11.34
CA ALA A 251 -5.46 -9.76 -12.34
C ALA A 251 -6.33 -10.94 -12.78
N LEU A 252 -6.96 -11.64 -11.83
CA LEU A 252 -7.82 -12.78 -12.13
C LEU A 252 -9.09 -12.35 -12.86
N LEU A 253 -9.76 -11.28 -12.44
CA LEU A 253 -10.92 -10.73 -13.15
C LEU A 253 -10.60 -10.28 -14.59
N SER A 254 -9.36 -9.86 -14.85
CA SER A 254 -8.93 -9.45 -16.20
C SER A 254 -8.49 -10.64 -17.05
N SER A 255 -8.31 -11.81 -16.45
CA SER A 255 -7.85 -13.01 -17.16
C SER A 255 -8.92 -13.57 -18.12
N PRO A 256 -8.52 -14.29 -19.18
CA PRO A 256 -9.45 -14.87 -20.15
C PRO A 256 -10.45 -15.89 -19.57
N ASP A 257 -10.19 -16.42 -18.37
CA ASP A 257 -11.07 -17.34 -17.65
C ASP A 257 -12.37 -16.64 -17.17
N HIS A 258 -12.38 -15.31 -17.11
CA HIS A 258 -13.51 -14.50 -16.67
C HIS A 258 -14.08 -13.67 -17.84
N GLN A 259 -15.42 -13.51 -17.87
CA GLN A 259 -16.12 -12.76 -18.93
C GLN A 259 -16.27 -11.28 -18.53
N THR A 260 -15.17 -10.67 -18.13
CA THR A 260 -15.11 -9.32 -17.56
C THR A 260 -14.03 -8.47 -18.23
N LYS A 261 -14.21 -7.14 -18.16
CA LYS A 261 -13.15 -6.16 -18.44
C LYS A 261 -12.94 -5.28 -17.25
N VAL A 262 -11.71 -5.16 -16.81
CA VAL A 262 -11.31 -4.46 -15.58
C VAL A 262 -10.72 -3.10 -15.94
N TYR A 263 -11.30 -2.05 -15.37
CA TYR A 263 -10.80 -0.67 -15.46
C TYR A 263 -10.39 -0.21 -14.07
N CYS A 264 -9.14 0.24 -13.90
CA CYS A 264 -8.68 0.93 -12.71
C CYS A 264 -8.62 2.44 -13.01
N PHE A 265 -9.38 3.22 -12.26
CA PHE A 265 -9.42 4.68 -12.34
C PHE A 265 -8.62 5.26 -11.18
N SER A 266 -7.39 5.68 -11.45
CA SER A 266 -6.47 6.17 -10.42
C SER A 266 -6.65 7.66 -10.16
N LEU A 267 -6.84 8.04 -8.89
CA LEU A 267 -6.92 9.45 -8.48
C LEU A 267 -5.53 10.07 -8.29
N THR A 268 -4.48 9.26 -8.33
CA THR A 268 -3.07 9.67 -8.21
C THR A 268 -2.23 9.04 -9.33
N ASP A 269 -1.12 9.69 -9.69
CA ASP A 269 -0.14 9.16 -10.65
C ASP A 269 1.16 8.72 -9.95
N ALA A 270 1.09 8.44 -8.65
CA ALA A 270 2.26 8.03 -7.89
C ALA A 270 2.80 6.70 -8.44
N SER A 271 4.04 6.71 -8.92
CA SER A 271 4.69 5.52 -9.44
C SER A 271 5.18 4.64 -8.29
N SER A 272 4.89 3.36 -8.34
CA SER A 272 5.37 2.35 -7.39
C SER A 272 5.38 0.99 -8.07
N TRP A 273 5.97 -0.02 -7.41
CA TRP A 273 5.86 -1.39 -7.87
C TRP A 273 4.39 -1.84 -8.00
N TRP A 274 3.55 -1.51 -7.00
CA TRP A 274 2.13 -1.85 -6.99
C TRP A 274 1.35 -1.21 -8.14
N SER A 275 1.55 0.08 -8.38
CA SER A 275 0.83 0.79 -9.46
C SER A 275 1.18 0.22 -10.83
N ARG A 276 2.46 -0.11 -11.06
CA ARG A 276 2.95 -0.76 -12.28
C ARG A 276 2.50 -2.22 -12.42
N ASN A 277 2.47 -2.99 -11.34
CA ASN A 277 2.04 -4.38 -11.38
C ASN A 277 0.53 -4.48 -11.67
N ILE A 278 -0.28 -3.65 -10.99
CA ILE A 278 -1.72 -3.59 -11.24
C ILE A 278 -1.98 -3.11 -12.66
N SER A 279 -1.33 -2.02 -13.13
CA SER A 279 -1.56 -1.51 -14.49
C SER A 279 -1.22 -2.52 -15.58
N ARG A 280 -0.25 -3.42 -15.35
CA ARG A 280 0.13 -4.50 -16.29
C ARG A 280 -0.81 -5.70 -16.26
N THR A 281 -1.63 -5.86 -15.23
CA THR A 281 -2.49 -7.04 -15.03
C THR A 281 -3.98 -6.77 -15.23
N VAL A 282 -4.37 -5.51 -15.41
CA VAL A 282 -5.76 -5.11 -15.73
C VAL A 282 -5.88 -4.68 -17.18
N ASP A 283 -7.10 -4.75 -17.73
CA ASP A 283 -7.34 -4.35 -19.12
C ASP A 283 -7.06 -2.86 -19.36
N PHE A 284 -7.37 -2.00 -18.38
CA PHE A 284 -7.16 -0.55 -18.50
C PHE A 284 -6.80 0.10 -17.16
N MET A 285 -5.74 0.91 -17.15
CA MET A 285 -5.43 1.87 -16.08
C MET A 285 -5.65 3.29 -16.63
N VAL A 286 -6.54 4.06 -16.00
CA VAL A 286 -6.95 5.40 -16.44
C VAL A 286 -6.67 6.40 -15.32
N SER A 287 -5.84 7.39 -15.58
CA SER A 287 -5.60 8.48 -14.62
C SER A 287 -6.76 9.46 -14.60
N LEU A 288 -7.20 9.82 -13.40
CA LEU A 288 -8.15 10.89 -13.09
C LEU A 288 -7.48 12.00 -12.27
N LYS A 289 -6.15 12.01 -12.16
CA LYS A 289 -5.42 13.01 -11.37
C LYS A 289 -5.75 14.42 -11.85
N GLY A 290 -6.03 15.31 -10.89
CA GLY A 290 -6.31 16.73 -11.16
C GLY A 290 -7.67 17.01 -11.81
N GLN A 291 -8.52 15.99 -12.01
CA GLN A 291 -9.87 16.17 -12.52
C GLN A 291 -10.83 16.52 -11.39
N ASN A 292 -11.76 17.44 -11.63
CA ASN A 292 -12.91 17.63 -10.74
C ASN A 292 -13.89 16.44 -10.85
N SER A 293 -14.85 16.35 -9.92
CA SER A 293 -15.76 15.20 -9.83
C SER A 293 -16.60 14.96 -11.08
N LEU A 294 -17.07 16.02 -11.75
CA LEU A 294 -17.91 15.93 -12.94
C LEU A 294 -17.10 15.48 -14.16
N ASN A 295 -15.90 16.04 -14.37
CA ASN A 295 -15.01 15.65 -15.46
C ASN A 295 -14.56 14.19 -15.31
N ALA A 296 -14.14 13.80 -14.10
CA ALA A 296 -13.80 12.43 -13.77
C ALA A 296 -14.98 11.47 -14.05
N ALA A 297 -16.19 11.83 -13.63
CA ALA A 297 -17.39 11.05 -13.90
C ALA A 297 -17.68 10.93 -15.41
N THR A 298 -17.46 12.00 -16.18
CA THR A 298 -17.63 12.00 -17.65
C THR A 298 -16.64 11.07 -18.33
N ILE A 299 -15.37 11.06 -17.89
CA ILE A 299 -14.35 10.11 -18.38
C ILE A 299 -14.81 8.68 -18.11
N ILE A 300 -15.20 8.35 -16.86
CA ILE A 300 -15.68 7.01 -16.49
C ILE A 300 -16.90 6.60 -17.34
N GLN A 301 -17.86 7.51 -17.52
CA GLN A 301 -19.06 7.28 -18.32
C GLN A 301 -18.71 6.91 -19.77
N SER A 302 -17.69 7.57 -20.37
CA SER A 302 -17.24 7.32 -21.74
C SER A 302 -16.71 5.89 -21.97
N HIS A 303 -16.14 5.26 -20.93
CA HIS A 303 -15.69 3.86 -20.95
C HIS A 303 -16.84 2.84 -20.84
N LYS A 304 -18.08 3.31 -20.66
CA LYS A 304 -19.30 2.50 -20.59
C LYS A 304 -19.26 1.45 -19.48
N ILE A 305 -18.73 1.82 -18.31
CA ILE A 305 -18.68 0.96 -17.13
C ILE A 305 -20.09 0.53 -16.71
N HIS A 306 -20.26 -0.76 -16.37
CA HIS A 306 -21.52 -1.33 -15.87
C HIS A 306 -21.59 -1.27 -14.34
N VAL A 307 -20.52 -1.71 -13.69
CA VAL A 307 -20.39 -1.70 -12.23
C VAL A 307 -19.16 -0.90 -11.87
N LEU A 308 -19.34 0.20 -11.14
CA LEU A 308 -18.26 1.03 -10.62
C LEU A 308 -18.10 0.78 -9.12
N VAL A 309 -16.88 0.46 -8.71
CA VAL A 309 -16.51 0.11 -7.36
C VAL A 309 -15.68 1.25 -6.77
N ASP A 310 -16.17 1.86 -5.70
CA ASP A 310 -15.42 2.79 -4.86
C ASP A 310 -14.53 2.00 -3.90
N LEU A 311 -13.22 2.28 -3.92
CA LEU A 311 -12.24 1.65 -3.04
C LEU A 311 -11.79 2.53 -1.88
N ASN A 312 -12.26 3.78 -1.79
CA ASN A 312 -11.80 4.74 -0.77
C ASN A 312 -12.85 5.05 0.30
N GLY A 313 -14.14 5.16 -0.04
CA GLY A 313 -15.16 5.67 0.88
C GLY A 313 -14.84 7.08 1.38
N HIS A 314 -14.66 7.29 2.69
CA HIS A 314 -14.33 8.61 3.26
C HIS A 314 -12.87 8.72 3.72
N THR A 315 -11.96 7.94 3.14
CA THR A 315 -10.51 8.08 3.39
C THR A 315 -9.93 9.34 2.73
N LEU A 316 -8.67 9.64 3.05
CA LEU A 316 -7.90 10.71 2.42
C LEU A 316 -7.86 10.52 0.89
N HIS A 317 -7.91 11.63 0.13
CA HIS A 317 -7.92 11.66 -1.34
C HIS A 317 -9.05 10.87 -2.02
N SER A 318 -10.15 10.61 -1.30
CA SER A 318 -11.30 9.88 -1.82
C SER A 318 -11.94 10.55 -3.04
N GLY A 319 -12.31 9.72 -4.02
CA GLY A 319 -13.11 10.09 -5.19
C GLY A 319 -14.62 9.94 -4.97
N ILE A 320 -15.12 9.82 -3.74
CA ILE A 320 -16.54 9.54 -3.43
C ILE A 320 -17.52 10.54 -4.07
N SER A 321 -17.09 11.78 -4.31
CA SER A 321 -17.88 12.80 -5.00
C SER A 321 -18.11 12.49 -6.48
N ILE A 322 -17.24 11.71 -7.13
CA ILE A 322 -17.42 11.25 -8.51
C ILE A 322 -18.70 10.40 -8.63
N PHE A 323 -19.00 9.62 -7.59
CA PHE A 323 -20.14 8.71 -7.56
C PHE A 323 -21.49 9.44 -7.47
N THR A 324 -21.54 10.70 -6.98
CA THR A 324 -22.81 11.47 -6.93
C THR A 324 -23.34 11.82 -8.32
N HIS A 325 -22.45 11.91 -9.32
CA HIS A 325 -22.79 12.12 -10.73
C HIS A 325 -23.31 10.86 -11.43
N ARG A 326 -23.32 9.70 -10.74
CA ARG A 326 -23.75 8.41 -11.27
C ARG A 326 -23.16 8.05 -12.66
N PRO A 327 -21.83 8.01 -12.85
CA PRO A 327 -21.24 7.63 -14.14
C PRO A 327 -21.50 6.16 -14.57
N ALA A 328 -21.90 5.30 -13.63
CA ALA A 328 -22.27 3.90 -13.89
C ALA A 328 -23.66 3.56 -13.31
N PRO A 329 -24.39 2.60 -13.91
CA PRO A 329 -25.72 2.22 -13.46
C PRO A 329 -25.72 1.50 -12.12
N VAL A 330 -24.68 0.72 -11.82
CA VAL A 330 -24.47 0.08 -10.53
C VAL A 330 -23.21 0.65 -9.90
N GLN A 331 -23.36 1.13 -8.67
CA GLN A 331 -22.24 1.67 -7.89
C GLN A 331 -22.13 0.92 -6.57
N VAL A 332 -20.92 0.51 -6.23
CA VAL A 332 -20.63 -0.38 -5.10
C VAL A 332 -19.49 0.22 -4.27
N ALA A 333 -19.64 0.30 -2.95
CA ALA A 333 -18.53 0.57 -2.04
C ALA A 333 -17.85 -0.75 -1.65
N TYR A 334 -16.51 -0.78 -1.68
CA TYR A 334 -15.74 -1.94 -1.27
C TYR A 334 -14.35 -1.59 -0.72
N LEU A 335 -13.94 -2.39 0.27
CA LEU A 335 -12.60 -2.52 0.83
C LEU A 335 -12.07 -1.36 1.68
N GLY A 336 -11.68 -0.23 1.10
CA GLY A 336 -10.91 0.79 1.85
C GLY A 336 -11.69 1.44 3.01
N TYR A 337 -13.01 1.29 3.02
CA TYR A 337 -13.89 1.92 3.97
C TYR A 337 -14.94 0.96 4.58
N PRO A 338 -14.68 0.37 5.76
CA PRO A 338 -15.54 -0.68 6.35
C PRO A 338 -16.75 -0.10 7.12
N MET A 339 -17.38 0.95 6.60
CA MET A 339 -18.54 1.63 7.19
C MET A 339 -19.43 2.21 6.07
N THR A 340 -20.65 2.65 6.39
CA THR A 340 -21.55 3.31 5.43
C THR A 340 -20.90 4.51 4.75
N THR A 341 -21.02 4.67 3.43
CA THR A 341 -20.65 5.92 2.76
C THR A 341 -21.71 7.00 2.97
N GLY A 342 -22.97 6.60 3.22
CA GLY A 342 -24.12 7.49 3.28
C GLY A 342 -24.46 8.19 1.96
N ASN A 343 -23.73 7.90 0.89
CA ASN A 343 -23.92 8.50 -0.41
C ASN A 343 -25.15 7.84 -1.08
N PRO A 344 -26.24 8.60 -1.34
CA PRO A 344 -27.46 8.03 -1.93
C PRO A 344 -27.25 7.50 -3.36
N SER A 345 -26.12 7.85 -4.00
CA SER A 345 -25.77 7.34 -5.31
C SER A 345 -25.06 5.99 -5.28
N ILE A 346 -24.55 5.51 -4.15
CA ILE A 346 -23.96 4.17 -4.03
C ILE A 346 -25.08 3.17 -3.73
N ASP A 347 -25.24 2.18 -4.62
CA ASP A 347 -26.34 1.23 -4.53
C ASP A 347 -26.07 0.12 -3.49
N PHE A 348 -24.81 -0.30 -3.37
CA PHE A 348 -24.41 -1.46 -2.59
C PHE A 348 -23.10 -1.26 -1.82
N VAL A 349 -22.90 -2.04 -0.77
CA VAL A 349 -21.61 -2.22 -0.10
C VAL A 349 -21.31 -3.72 0.01
N ILE A 350 -20.09 -4.13 -0.30
CA ILE A 350 -19.68 -5.54 -0.17
C ILE A 350 -19.25 -5.83 1.26
N SER A 351 -19.79 -6.91 1.83
CA SER A 351 -19.46 -7.42 3.16
C SER A 351 -19.64 -8.94 3.20
N ASP A 352 -19.75 -9.53 4.39
CA ASP A 352 -20.07 -10.94 4.61
C ASP A 352 -21.01 -11.13 5.81
N GLY A 353 -21.61 -12.31 5.93
CA GLY A 353 -22.61 -12.61 6.97
C GLY A 353 -22.06 -12.72 8.40
N VAL A 354 -20.74 -12.67 8.60
CA VAL A 354 -20.07 -12.69 9.90
C VAL A 354 -19.69 -11.28 10.33
N ALA A 355 -19.14 -10.49 9.41
CA ALA A 355 -18.80 -9.09 9.64
C ALA A 355 -20.06 -8.21 9.75
N THR A 356 -21.13 -8.55 9.03
CA THR A 356 -22.42 -7.84 9.08
C THR A 356 -23.58 -8.80 9.36
N PRO A 357 -23.68 -9.36 10.58
CA PRO A 357 -24.76 -10.25 10.92
C PRO A 357 -26.09 -9.50 10.90
N ALA A 358 -27.14 -10.13 10.38
CA ALA A 358 -28.43 -9.47 10.15
C ALA A 358 -29.07 -8.95 11.46
N GLU A 359 -28.71 -9.55 12.59
CA GLU A 359 -29.21 -9.24 13.92
C GLU A 359 -28.71 -7.88 14.45
N THR A 360 -27.45 -7.51 14.18
CA THR A 360 -26.84 -6.29 14.72
C THR A 360 -26.63 -5.20 13.66
N SER A 361 -26.47 -5.58 12.38
CA SER A 361 -26.19 -4.61 11.31
C SER A 361 -27.42 -3.90 10.74
N ALA A 362 -28.60 -4.10 11.33
CA ALA A 362 -29.84 -3.46 10.91
C ALA A 362 -29.77 -1.93 11.09
N GLY A 363 -29.59 -1.21 9.99
CA GLY A 363 -29.51 0.26 9.97
C GLY A 363 -28.10 0.83 10.12
N GLU A 364 -27.05 0.02 9.99
CA GLU A 364 -25.65 0.49 9.95
C GLU A 364 -25.26 1.05 8.57
N PHE A 365 -25.99 0.66 7.52
CA PHE A 365 -25.69 1.00 6.13
C PHE A 365 -26.87 1.69 5.46
N SER A 366 -26.57 2.72 4.68
CA SER A 366 -27.54 3.35 3.77
C SER A 366 -27.70 2.55 2.48
N GLU A 367 -26.61 1.90 2.09
CA GLU A 367 -26.46 1.02 0.94
C GLU A 367 -27.03 -0.35 1.23
N LYS A 368 -27.30 -1.12 0.18
CA LYS A 368 -27.69 -2.52 0.32
C LYS A 368 -26.45 -3.39 0.49
N LEU A 369 -26.46 -4.29 1.47
CA LEU A 369 -25.37 -5.23 1.68
C LEU A 369 -25.34 -6.28 0.55
N LEU A 370 -24.17 -6.47 -0.06
CA LEU A 370 -23.81 -7.60 -0.92
C LEU A 370 -22.92 -8.54 -0.10
N LEU A 371 -23.49 -9.66 0.36
CA LEU A 371 -22.82 -10.57 1.27
C LEU A 371 -22.08 -11.67 0.49
N LEU A 372 -20.76 -11.70 0.63
CA LEU A 372 -19.92 -12.79 0.16
C LEU A 372 -20.10 -14.04 1.06
N PRO A 373 -19.94 -15.25 0.50
CA PRO A 373 -20.08 -16.50 1.25
C PRO A 373 -18.85 -16.84 2.12
N MET A 374 -17.87 -15.95 2.18
CA MET A 374 -16.60 -16.06 2.92
C MET A 374 -16.19 -14.68 3.42
N HIS A 375 -15.03 -14.57 4.08
CA HIS A 375 -14.48 -13.30 4.53
C HIS A 375 -14.56 -12.20 3.45
N TYR A 376 -15.04 -11.01 3.79
CA TYR A 376 -15.26 -9.96 2.79
C TYR A 376 -13.98 -9.31 2.26
N ILE A 377 -12.88 -9.36 3.01
CA ILE A 377 -11.60 -8.77 2.57
C ILE A 377 -10.88 -9.77 1.67
N VAL A 378 -10.71 -9.40 0.41
CA VAL A 378 -9.84 -10.12 -0.50
C VAL A 378 -8.39 -9.97 -0.08
N ASN A 379 -7.55 -10.93 -0.43
CA ASN A 379 -6.13 -10.82 -0.22
C ASN A 379 -5.36 -11.65 -1.26
N ASP A 380 -4.07 -11.38 -1.35
CA ASP A 380 -3.15 -11.99 -2.33
C ASP A 380 -1.90 -12.55 -1.63
N HIS A 381 -2.04 -12.87 -0.33
CA HIS A 381 -0.92 -13.18 0.55
C HIS A 381 -0.21 -14.45 0.15
N LEU A 382 -0.91 -15.56 -0.12
CA LEU A 382 -0.23 -16.80 -0.47
C LEU A 382 0.46 -16.72 -1.84
N GLN A 383 -0.11 -15.98 -2.78
CA GLN A 383 0.47 -15.76 -4.10
C GLN A 383 1.78 -14.97 -4.00
N MET A 384 1.82 -13.96 -3.12
CA MET A 384 2.98 -13.08 -2.98
C MET A 384 4.00 -13.56 -1.93
N LEU A 385 3.54 -14.26 -0.89
CA LEU A 385 4.30 -14.54 0.34
C LEU A 385 4.44 -16.03 0.64
N GLY A 386 3.92 -16.92 -0.22
CA GLY A 386 4.00 -18.38 -0.02
C GLY A 386 5.41 -18.86 0.30
N HIS A 387 6.42 -18.32 -0.38
CA HIS A 387 7.83 -18.64 -0.13
C HIS A 387 8.32 -18.23 1.27
N THR A 388 7.75 -17.18 1.89
CA THR A 388 8.18 -16.68 3.22
C THR A 388 7.69 -17.55 4.38
N ILE A 389 6.66 -18.36 4.13
CA ILE A 389 6.04 -19.20 5.15
C ILE A 389 6.60 -20.62 5.15
N GLU A 390 7.51 -20.92 4.23
CA GLU A 390 8.29 -22.16 4.18
C GLU A 390 9.47 -22.10 5.18
N GLY A 391 10.01 -23.27 5.55
CA GLY A 391 11.18 -23.38 6.41
C GLY A 391 10.98 -23.09 7.90
N GLU A 392 12.09 -23.05 8.63
CA GLU A 392 12.11 -22.82 10.08
C GLU A 392 11.66 -21.41 10.46
N ARG A 393 11.05 -21.28 11.63
CA ARG A 393 10.63 -19.98 12.16
C ARG A 393 11.86 -19.19 12.62
N PRO A 394 11.89 -17.86 12.40
CA PRO A 394 12.91 -16.99 12.97
C PRO A 394 12.91 -17.04 14.50
N ARG A 395 14.10 -16.88 15.09
CA ARG A 395 14.30 -16.83 16.55
C ARG A 395 14.20 -15.39 17.04
N LEU A 396 13.67 -15.20 18.24
CA LEU A 396 13.50 -13.88 18.85
C LEU A 396 14.87 -13.20 19.05
N SER A 397 15.84 -13.96 19.56
CA SER A 397 17.23 -13.53 19.81
C SER A 397 17.98 -13.04 18.57
N THR A 398 17.51 -13.39 17.36
CA THR A 398 18.11 -12.92 16.10
C THR A 398 17.77 -11.45 15.82
N PHE A 399 16.63 -10.96 16.33
CA PHE A 399 16.12 -9.62 16.02
C PHE A 399 16.02 -8.72 17.25
N PHE A 400 15.96 -9.31 18.44
CA PHE A 400 15.84 -8.61 19.71
C PHE A 400 16.84 -9.19 20.69
N ASP A 401 17.41 -8.36 21.56
CA ASP A 401 18.28 -8.80 22.66
C ASP A 401 17.44 -9.41 23.80
N LEU A 402 16.76 -10.52 23.49
CA LEU A 402 15.81 -11.23 24.34
C LEU A 402 16.02 -12.75 24.22
N ASP A 403 15.72 -13.45 25.31
CA ASP A 403 15.78 -14.92 25.36
C ASP A 403 14.67 -15.55 24.50
N ASP A 404 15.00 -16.58 23.72
CA ASP A 404 14.07 -17.27 22.81
C ASP A 404 12.87 -17.95 23.53
N ASN A 405 12.92 -18.13 24.85
CA ASN A 405 11.79 -18.63 25.66
C ASN A 405 10.86 -17.52 26.16
N THR A 406 11.17 -16.25 25.89
CA THR A 406 10.30 -15.12 26.24
C THR A 406 9.04 -15.18 25.40
N PHE A 407 7.87 -15.15 26.04
CA PHE A 407 6.61 -15.18 25.33
C PHE A 407 6.33 -13.83 24.65
N VAL A 408 6.02 -13.84 23.36
CA VAL A 408 5.81 -12.62 22.58
C VAL A 408 4.33 -12.43 22.28
N PHE A 409 3.67 -11.56 23.05
CA PHE A 409 2.42 -10.96 22.60
C PHE A 409 2.74 -9.89 21.57
N ALA A 410 1.91 -9.75 20.54
CA ALA A 410 2.11 -8.69 19.54
C ALA A 410 0.81 -8.07 19.08
N THR A 411 0.90 -6.80 18.68
CA THR A 411 -0.12 -6.17 17.84
C THR A 411 0.57 -5.36 16.74
N PHE A 412 0.21 -5.66 15.50
CA PHE A 412 0.74 -4.96 14.32
C PHE A 412 -0.28 -3.95 13.76
N SER A 413 -1.41 -3.79 14.45
CA SER A 413 -2.39 -2.76 14.17
C SER A 413 -1.80 -1.38 14.43
N ASN A 414 -2.20 -0.41 13.61
CA ASN A 414 -1.83 0.98 13.83
C ASN A 414 -2.32 1.45 15.20
N TRP A 415 -1.48 2.15 15.95
CA TRP A 415 -1.74 2.58 17.34
C TRP A 415 -2.98 3.47 17.44
N GLN A 416 -3.36 4.07 16.32
CA GLN A 416 -4.62 4.76 16.08
C GLN A 416 -5.88 3.93 16.42
N LYS A 417 -5.77 2.60 16.44
CA LYS A 417 -6.87 1.66 16.72
C LYS A 417 -6.92 1.21 18.18
N MET A 418 -5.99 1.69 18.99
CA MET A 418 -5.92 1.44 20.42
C MET A 418 -6.63 2.54 21.20
N ASP A 419 -7.16 2.16 22.34
CA ASP A 419 -7.73 3.02 23.36
C ASP A 419 -7.17 2.62 24.75
N PRO A 420 -7.45 3.42 25.81
CA PRO A 420 -6.99 3.09 27.16
C PRO A 420 -7.47 1.74 27.67
N PHE A 421 -8.68 1.31 27.29
CA PHE A 421 -9.30 0.10 27.81
C PHE A 421 -8.57 -1.17 27.33
N ILE A 422 -8.28 -1.26 26.03
CA ILE A 422 -7.55 -2.41 25.49
C ILE A 422 -6.09 -2.41 25.94
N PHE A 423 -5.46 -1.24 26.05
CA PHE A 423 -4.08 -1.16 26.54
C PHE A 423 -3.97 -1.63 27.99
N SER A 424 -4.91 -1.21 28.85
CA SER A 424 -4.98 -1.67 30.24
C SER A 424 -5.14 -3.19 30.33
N ALA A 425 -5.97 -3.79 29.47
CA ALA A 425 -6.10 -5.25 29.37
C ALA A 425 -4.79 -5.94 28.95
N TRP A 426 -4.03 -5.36 28.03
CA TRP A 426 -2.70 -5.87 27.67
C TRP A 426 -1.72 -5.76 28.84
N MET A 427 -1.78 -4.69 29.62
CA MET A 427 -0.95 -4.56 30.83
C MET A 427 -1.32 -5.62 31.88
N GLU A 428 -2.62 -5.93 32.04
CA GLU A 428 -3.08 -7.03 32.91
C GLU A 428 -2.52 -8.39 32.43
N ILE A 429 -2.54 -8.65 31.12
CA ILE A 429 -1.96 -9.86 30.53
C ILE A 429 -0.46 -9.94 30.84
N LEU A 430 0.30 -8.85 30.63
CA LEU A 430 1.73 -8.80 30.95
C LEU A 430 2.00 -8.99 32.45
N ALA A 431 1.16 -8.45 33.33
CA ALA A 431 1.29 -8.65 34.78
C ALA A 431 1.15 -10.13 35.17
N ARG A 432 0.24 -10.85 34.51
CA ARG A 432 -0.06 -12.27 34.78
C ARG A 432 0.89 -13.24 34.09
N VAL A 433 1.68 -12.79 33.11
CA VAL A 433 2.69 -13.58 32.42
C VAL A 433 4.04 -12.87 32.54
N PRO A 434 4.81 -13.08 33.63
CA PRO A 434 6.01 -12.26 33.90
C PRO A 434 7.11 -12.37 32.84
N SER A 435 7.31 -13.55 32.26
CA SER A 435 8.30 -13.82 31.21
C SER A 435 7.74 -13.57 29.80
N SER A 436 7.12 -12.41 29.59
CA SER A 436 6.58 -12.02 28.29
C SER A 436 6.87 -10.57 27.94
N VAL A 437 6.78 -10.26 26.65
CA VAL A 437 6.86 -8.91 26.10
C VAL A 437 5.65 -8.61 25.23
N MET A 438 5.37 -7.32 25.04
CA MET A 438 4.39 -6.84 24.07
C MET A 438 5.11 -6.15 22.93
N TRP A 439 4.91 -6.65 21.72
CA TRP A 439 5.54 -6.15 20.51
C TRP A 439 4.58 -5.25 19.72
N PHE A 440 5.02 -4.02 19.49
CA PHE A 440 4.38 -3.03 18.64
C PHE A 440 5.20 -2.74 17.38
N GLN A 441 4.47 -2.48 16.30
CA GLN A 441 5.06 -1.92 15.08
C GLN A 441 5.35 -0.43 15.26
N LYS A 442 6.61 0.01 15.10
CA LYS A 442 7.00 1.44 15.09
C LYS A 442 6.58 2.09 13.77
N TYR A 443 5.91 3.23 13.88
CA TYR A 443 5.55 4.09 12.74
C TYR A 443 6.46 5.32 12.67
N PHE A 444 6.52 5.98 11.51
CA PHE A 444 7.24 7.24 11.37
C PHE A 444 6.62 8.32 12.27
N GLY A 445 7.46 9.16 12.92
CA GLY A 445 7.01 10.27 13.78
C GLY A 445 6.36 9.85 15.11
N SER A 446 6.62 8.61 15.54
CA SER A 446 5.96 7.99 16.69
C SER A 446 6.78 8.03 17.99
N GLU A 447 7.90 8.75 18.00
CA GLU A 447 8.84 8.86 19.13
C GLU A 447 8.14 9.28 20.43
N GLY A 448 7.37 10.38 20.42
CA GLY A 448 6.66 10.83 21.62
C GLY A 448 5.52 9.89 22.03
N ALA A 449 4.92 9.17 21.09
CA ALA A 449 3.91 8.16 21.40
C ALA A 449 4.51 6.92 22.10
N ILE A 450 5.73 6.52 21.73
CA ILE A 450 6.47 5.45 22.42
C ILE A 450 6.75 5.83 23.88
N GLU A 451 7.14 7.08 24.12
CA GLU A 451 7.37 7.59 25.48
C GLU A 451 6.08 7.56 26.31
N ASN A 452 4.96 8.01 25.75
CA ASN A 452 3.65 7.96 26.39
C ASN A 452 3.23 6.51 26.71
N LEU A 453 3.39 5.57 25.77
CA LEU A 453 3.06 4.16 26.00
C LEU A 453 3.91 3.52 27.10
N ARG A 454 5.20 3.87 27.18
CA ARG A 454 6.08 3.39 28.26
C ARG A 454 5.67 3.96 29.61
N ALA A 455 5.37 5.25 29.68
CA ALA A 455 4.89 5.89 30.90
C ALA A 455 3.54 5.30 31.36
N GLU A 456 2.63 5.02 30.42
CA GLU A 456 1.34 4.40 30.72
C GLU A 456 1.49 2.95 31.21
N ALA A 457 2.42 2.19 30.65
CA ALA A 457 2.77 0.86 31.16
C ALA A 457 3.33 0.92 32.58
N GLU A 458 4.20 1.89 32.87
CA GLU A 458 4.75 2.11 34.21
C GLU A 458 3.67 2.49 35.22
N ALA A 459 2.69 3.30 34.81
CA ALA A 459 1.51 3.61 35.62
C ALA A 459 0.67 2.36 35.96
N HIS A 460 0.70 1.33 35.10
CA HIS A 460 0.10 0.02 35.35
C HIS A 460 1.03 -0.95 36.10
N GLY A 461 2.21 -0.52 36.54
CA GLY A 461 3.19 -1.36 37.24
C GLY A 461 3.97 -2.30 36.34
N ILE A 462 4.00 -2.06 35.03
CA ILE A 462 4.73 -2.84 34.04
C ILE A 462 5.93 -2.03 33.55
N SER A 463 7.12 -2.62 33.58
CA SER A 463 8.32 -1.92 33.07
C SER A 463 8.14 -1.59 31.58
N GLY A 464 8.35 -0.33 31.20
CA GLY A 464 8.31 0.11 29.81
C GLY A 464 9.29 -0.63 28.87
N SER A 465 10.31 -1.30 29.44
CA SER A 465 11.22 -2.18 28.68
C SER A 465 10.56 -3.46 28.15
N ARG A 466 9.42 -3.88 28.72
CA ARG A 466 8.63 -5.02 28.21
C ARG A 466 7.81 -4.67 26.97
N LEU A 467 7.75 -3.39 26.59
CA LEU A 467 7.18 -2.95 25.32
C LEU A 467 8.31 -2.82 24.29
N ILE A 468 8.30 -3.71 23.30
CA ILE A 468 9.29 -3.70 22.21
C ILE A 468 8.68 -3.05 20.97
N PHE A 469 9.49 -2.25 20.27
CA PHE A 469 9.07 -1.49 19.10
C PHE A 469 10.06 -1.75 17.96
N SER A 470 9.59 -2.27 16.83
CA SER A 470 10.42 -2.52 15.64
C SER A 470 9.99 -1.64 14.47
N SER A 471 10.92 -1.19 13.64
CA SER A 471 10.62 -0.44 12.41
C SER A 471 9.76 -1.27 11.43
N LEU A 472 9.10 -0.58 10.50
CA LEU A 472 8.33 -1.24 9.44
C LEU A 472 9.29 -1.82 8.41
N ASP A 473 9.22 -3.13 8.21
CA ASP A 473 9.98 -3.82 7.17
C ASP A 473 9.17 -3.89 5.87
N PRO A 474 9.82 -4.10 4.71
CA PRO A 474 9.14 -4.51 3.49
C PRO A 474 8.18 -5.67 3.75
N TRP A 475 7.04 -5.71 3.05
CA TRP A 475 5.91 -6.61 3.39
C TRP A 475 6.29 -8.10 3.46
N ILE A 476 7.25 -8.55 2.63
CA ILE A 476 7.82 -9.91 2.63
C ILE A 476 8.53 -10.21 3.95
N ASP A 477 9.52 -9.39 4.31
CA ASP A 477 10.29 -9.52 5.55
C ASP A 477 9.41 -9.38 6.78
N HIS A 478 8.43 -8.47 6.70
CA HIS A 478 7.46 -8.24 7.75
C HIS A 478 6.67 -9.51 8.05
N THR A 479 6.18 -10.23 7.04
CA THR A 479 5.42 -11.47 7.24
C THR A 479 6.29 -12.58 7.82
N PHE A 480 7.53 -12.72 7.36
CA PHE A 480 8.48 -13.68 7.93
C PHE A 480 8.76 -13.38 9.42
N ARG A 481 9.07 -12.12 9.77
CA ARG A 481 9.35 -11.71 11.16
C ARG A 481 8.14 -11.85 12.08
N LYS A 482 6.91 -11.67 11.57
CA LYS A 482 5.68 -11.93 12.36
C LYS A 482 5.64 -13.34 12.94
N ARG A 483 6.28 -14.32 12.30
CA ARG A 483 6.34 -15.72 12.76
C ARG A 483 7.01 -15.87 14.15
N ILE A 484 7.78 -14.87 14.60
CA ILE A 484 8.36 -14.78 15.95
C ILE A 484 7.28 -14.59 17.02
N ALA A 485 6.23 -13.82 16.73
CA ALA A 485 5.18 -13.55 17.69
C ALA A 485 4.46 -14.85 18.08
N ASP A 486 4.17 -15.04 19.36
CA ASP A 486 3.50 -16.22 19.88
C ASP A 486 1.97 -16.12 19.75
N LEU A 487 1.43 -14.93 20.04
CA LEU A 487 0.00 -14.63 20.02
C LEU A 487 -0.25 -13.18 19.59
N ILE A 488 -1.14 -12.98 18.62
CA ILE A 488 -1.61 -11.64 18.27
C ILE A 488 -2.81 -11.24 19.13
N LEU A 489 -2.73 -10.01 19.63
CA LEU A 489 -3.77 -9.33 20.38
C LEU A 489 -4.42 -8.27 19.47
N ASP A 490 -5.62 -8.57 18.96
CA ASP A 490 -6.37 -7.65 18.09
C ASP A 490 -7.05 -6.52 18.87
N THR A 491 -7.37 -5.42 18.19
CA THR A 491 -7.96 -4.20 18.76
C THR A 491 -9.49 -4.16 18.60
N PRO A 492 -10.27 -3.84 19.66
CA PRO A 492 -11.73 -3.95 19.66
C PRO A 492 -12.45 -2.73 19.07
N LEU A 493 -11.87 -1.53 19.13
CA LEU A 493 -12.49 -0.32 18.57
C LEU A 493 -12.58 -0.41 17.03
N LYS A 494 -11.50 -0.88 16.42
CA LYS A 494 -11.37 -1.20 15.00
C LYS A 494 -10.37 -2.34 14.90
N ASN A 495 -10.75 -3.44 14.27
CA ASN A 495 -9.83 -4.57 14.15
C ASN A 495 -8.62 -4.23 13.27
N GLY A 496 -7.55 -5.01 13.42
CA GLY A 496 -6.58 -5.17 12.36
C GLY A 496 -7.26 -5.83 11.15
N HIS A 497 -7.21 -5.16 10.00
CA HIS A 497 -7.78 -5.68 8.76
C HIS A 497 -6.66 -6.45 8.05
N THR A 498 -5.90 -5.78 7.19
CA THR A 498 -4.69 -6.33 6.55
C THR A 498 -3.71 -6.95 7.56
N THR A 499 -3.50 -6.28 8.70
CA THR A 499 -2.49 -6.69 9.70
C THR A 499 -2.80 -8.03 10.36
N ILE A 500 -4.08 -8.38 10.53
CA ILE A 500 -4.50 -9.69 11.03
C ILE A 500 -4.43 -10.75 9.93
N ILE A 501 -4.80 -10.41 8.70
CA ILE A 501 -4.63 -11.32 7.55
C ILE A 501 -3.15 -11.68 7.38
N ASP A 502 -2.23 -10.70 7.51
CA ASP A 502 -0.79 -10.95 7.52
C ASP A 502 -0.37 -11.91 8.64
N ALA A 503 -0.88 -11.73 9.86
CA ALA A 503 -0.51 -12.56 11.00
C ALA A 503 -1.02 -14.00 10.87
N LEU A 504 -2.26 -14.16 10.40
CA LEU A 504 -2.83 -15.47 10.11
C LEU A 504 -2.07 -16.14 8.95
N CYS A 505 -1.67 -15.38 7.93
CA CYS A 505 -0.80 -15.87 6.86
C CYS A 505 0.55 -16.32 7.41
N ALA A 506 1.14 -15.58 8.35
CA ALA A 506 2.37 -15.95 9.05
C ALA A 506 2.19 -17.17 9.99
N GLY A 507 0.97 -17.69 10.17
CA GLY A 507 0.72 -18.84 11.03
C GLY A 507 0.62 -18.49 12.51
N VAL A 508 0.43 -17.22 12.86
CA VAL A 508 0.33 -16.78 14.26
C VAL A 508 -1.13 -16.81 14.71
N PRO A 509 -1.48 -17.49 15.80
CA PRO A 509 -2.81 -17.41 16.38
C PRO A 509 -3.16 -15.96 16.79
N THR A 510 -4.41 -15.57 16.57
CA THR A 510 -4.90 -14.21 16.84
C THR A 510 -6.16 -14.29 17.68
N ILE A 511 -6.21 -13.59 18.82
CA ILE A 511 -7.45 -13.40 19.58
C ILE A 511 -8.10 -12.07 19.22
N THR A 512 -9.43 -12.05 19.17
CA THR A 512 -10.20 -10.83 18.95
C THR A 512 -11.42 -10.78 19.85
N LEU A 513 -11.81 -9.58 20.25
CA LEU A 513 -13.07 -9.33 20.93
C LEU A 513 -14.17 -9.13 19.88
N GLU A 514 -15.23 -9.90 19.99
CA GLU A 514 -16.40 -9.81 19.12
C GLU A 514 -17.01 -8.41 19.19
N GLY A 515 -16.93 -7.68 18.07
CA GLY A 515 -17.51 -6.35 17.92
C GLY A 515 -18.99 -6.38 17.53
N ASP A 516 -19.60 -5.21 17.46
CA ASP A 516 -21.01 -5.02 17.10
C ASP A 516 -21.23 -4.56 15.65
N ARG A 517 -20.15 -4.17 14.94
CA ARG A 517 -20.17 -3.47 13.64
C ARG A 517 -19.18 -4.09 12.65
N MET A 518 -19.34 -3.78 11.36
CA MET A 518 -18.45 -4.31 10.30
C MET A 518 -16.94 -4.07 10.55
N ASN A 519 -16.57 -2.87 11.00
CA ASN A 519 -15.18 -2.46 11.18
C ASN A 519 -14.46 -3.11 12.40
N ASN A 520 -15.21 -3.68 13.34
CA ASN A 520 -14.68 -4.42 14.51
C ASN A 520 -15.10 -5.90 14.53
N ARG A 521 -15.52 -6.43 13.37
CA ARG A 521 -15.84 -7.85 13.16
C ARG A 521 -15.06 -8.49 12.01
N ALA A 522 -14.11 -7.77 11.43
CA ALA A 522 -13.26 -8.27 10.34
C ALA A 522 -12.43 -9.48 10.80
N THR A 523 -11.84 -9.43 11.99
CA THR A 523 -11.04 -10.54 12.53
C THR A 523 -11.91 -11.75 12.84
N THR A 524 -13.09 -11.56 13.42
CA THR A 524 -14.05 -12.65 13.64
C THR A 524 -14.39 -13.35 12.32
N SER A 525 -14.65 -12.58 11.26
CA SER A 525 -14.93 -13.12 9.95
C SER A 525 -13.74 -13.94 9.39
N ALA A 526 -12.51 -13.43 9.53
CA ALA A 526 -11.29 -14.15 9.13
C ALA A 526 -11.09 -15.45 9.92
N LEU A 527 -11.20 -15.40 11.25
CA LEU A 527 -11.07 -16.56 12.14
C LEU A 527 -12.14 -17.62 11.83
N ARG A 528 -13.39 -17.21 11.59
CA ARG A 528 -14.46 -18.14 11.21
C ARG A 528 -14.21 -18.78 9.85
N THR A 529 -13.61 -18.04 8.91
CA THR A 529 -13.24 -18.54 7.59
C THR A 529 -12.12 -19.59 7.67
N LEU A 530 -11.28 -19.54 8.71
CA LEU A 530 -10.24 -20.53 9.01
C LEU A 530 -10.66 -21.60 10.03
N ASP A 531 -11.93 -21.70 10.43
CA ASP A 531 -12.38 -22.62 11.50
C ASP A 531 -11.67 -22.41 12.86
N LEU A 532 -11.46 -21.16 13.26
CA LEU A 532 -10.79 -20.75 14.50
C LEU A 532 -11.71 -19.96 15.43
N ARG A 533 -12.99 -20.38 15.54
CA ARG A 533 -14.02 -19.65 16.29
C ARG A 533 -13.70 -19.49 17.77
N ASP A 534 -12.92 -20.40 18.34
CA ASP A 534 -12.50 -20.38 19.74
C ASP A 534 -11.57 -19.20 20.08
N LEU A 535 -11.08 -18.46 19.07
CA LEU A 535 -10.26 -17.26 19.26
C LEU A 535 -11.06 -15.94 19.16
N THR A 536 -12.37 -16.03 18.94
CA THR A 536 -13.29 -14.91 19.10
C THR A 536 -13.90 -14.97 20.49
N VAL A 537 -13.58 -13.99 21.33
CA VAL A 537 -14.10 -13.86 22.70
C VAL A 537 -15.20 -12.80 22.78
N ASN A 538 -16.01 -12.81 23.83
CA ASN A 538 -17.22 -11.97 23.95
C ASN A 538 -17.14 -10.93 25.07
N SER A 539 -16.02 -10.86 25.80
CA SER A 539 -15.78 -9.82 26.79
C SER A 539 -14.29 -9.54 26.95
N LEU A 540 -13.95 -8.33 27.42
CA LEU A 540 -12.56 -7.98 27.71
C LEU A 540 -11.95 -8.88 28.79
N LYS A 541 -12.76 -9.35 29.75
CA LYS A 541 -12.32 -10.35 30.74
C LYS A 541 -11.94 -11.66 30.07
N GLU A 542 -12.79 -12.19 29.19
CA GLU A 542 -12.50 -13.41 28.45
C GLU A 542 -11.27 -13.25 27.54
N TYR A 543 -11.09 -12.08 26.95
CA TYR A 543 -9.89 -11.72 26.16
C TYR A 543 -8.61 -11.90 26.98
N VAL A 544 -8.56 -11.34 28.19
CA VAL A 544 -7.42 -11.49 29.11
C VAL A 544 -7.25 -12.94 29.54
N GLU A 545 -8.33 -13.63 29.95
CA GLU A 545 -8.25 -15.02 30.40
C GLU A 545 -7.73 -15.96 29.30
N VAL A 546 -8.21 -15.82 28.07
CA VAL A 546 -7.77 -16.64 26.94
C VAL A 546 -6.30 -16.33 26.58
N ALA A 547 -5.90 -15.06 26.54
CA ALA A 547 -4.50 -14.69 26.29
C ALA A 547 -3.55 -15.31 27.32
N VAL A 548 -3.87 -15.18 28.60
CA VAL A 548 -3.08 -15.74 29.71
C VAL A 548 -3.09 -17.27 29.68
N TYR A 549 -4.24 -17.88 29.38
CA TYR A 549 -4.35 -19.34 29.26
C TYR A 549 -3.43 -19.87 28.15
N LEU A 550 -3.49 -19.28 26.95
CA LEU A 550 -2.65 -19.69 25.82
C LEU A 550 -1.16 -19.49 26.11
N ALA A 551 -0.79 -18.41 26.79
CA ALA A 551 0.60 -18.14 27.15
C ALA A 551 1.15 -19.09 28.22
N THR A 552 0.31 -19.56 29.13
CA THR A 552 0.70 -20.47 30.21
C THR A 552 0.56 -21.96 29.85
N HIS A 553 -0.15 -22.29 28.76
CA HIS A 553 -0.38 -23.65 28.30
C HIS A 553 0.22 -23.87 26.90
N THR A 554 1.55 -23.88 26.82
CA THR A 554 2.33 -23.97 25.56
C THR A 554 1.94 -25.14 24.66
N HIS A 555 1.47 -26.26 25.21
CA HIS A 555 1.00 -27.39 24.42
C HIS A 555 -0.30 -27.09 23.65
N VAL A 556 -1.21 -26.29 24.24
CA VAL A 556 -2.44 -25.84 23.58
C VAL A 556 -2.09 -24.84 22.49
N LEU A 557 -1.25 -23.85 22.80
CA LEU A 557 -0.82 -22.86 21.82
C LEU A 557 -0.10 -23.50 20.62
N ARG A 558 0.76 -24.49 20.86
CA ARG A 558 1.44 -25.22 19.78
C ARG A 558 0.45 -25.93 18.85
N LYS A 559 -0.57 -26.59 19.41
CA LYS A 559 -1.63 -27.23 18.61
C LYS A 559 -2.44 -26.21 17.84
N LEU A 560 -2.75 -25.08 18.46
CA LEU A 560 -3.49 -23.99 17.83
C LEU A 560 -2.69 -23.38 16.68
N ARG A 561 -1.39 -23.12 16.87
CA ARG A 561 -0.48 -22.66 15.83
C ARG A 561 -0.43 -23.62 14.66
N GLN A 562 -0.25 -24.91 14.91
CA GLN A 562 -0.30 -25.92 13.86
C GLN A 562 -1.63 -25.86 13.10
N LYS A 563 -2.76 -25.72 13.82
CA LYS A 563 -4.08 -25.56 13.19
C LYS A 563 -4.15 -24.31 12.29
N VAL A 564 -3.59 -23.17 12.69
CA VAL A 564 -3.53 -21.96 11.86
C VAL A 564 -2.66 -22.21 10.61
N GLU A 565 -1.47 -22.78 10.79
CA GLU A 565 -0.51 -23.06 9.72
C GLU A 565 -1.04 -24.07 8.68
N ASP A 566 -1.80 -25.06 9.14
CA ASP A 566 -2.48 -26.03 8.27
C ASP A 566 -3.68 -25.37 7.57
N ASN A 567 -4.52 -24.65 8.33
CA ASN A 567 -5.77 -24.11 7.80
C ASN A 567 -5.52 -23.00 6.77
N ARG A 568 -4.49 -22.16 6.92
CA ARG A 568 -4.18 -21.09 5.94
C ARG A 568 -3.97 -21.62 4.52
N LEU A 569 -3.53 -22.88 4.35
CA LEU A 569 -3.29 -23.49 3.03
C LEU A 569 -4.52 -24.18 2.42
N HIS A 570 -5.55 -24.49 3.23
CA HIS A 570 -6.67 -25.34 2.80
C HIS A 570 -8.04 -24.65 2.89
N TYR A 571 -8.16 -23.61 3.71
CA TYR A 571 -9.41 -22.86 3.92
C TYR A 571 -9.50 -21.64 3.00
N PRO A 572 -10.71 -21.16 2.70
CA PRO A 572 -10.92 -20.18 1.63
C PRO A 572 -10.39 -18.78 1.92
N LEU A 573 -9.85 -18.50 3.12
CA LEU A 573 -9.38 -17.14 3.47
C LEU A 573 -8.30 -16.66 2.51
N PHE A 574 -7.36 -17.52 2.11
CA PHE A 574 -6.23 -17.17 1.25
C PHE A 574 -6.35 -17.73 -0.18
N ASP A 575 -7.54 -18.22 -0.55
CA ASP A 575 -7.84 -18.73 -1.89
C ASP A 575 -8.38 -17.60 -2.78
N THR A 576 -7.47 -16.79 -3.32
CA THR A 576 -7.79 -15.61 -4.13
C THR A 576 -8.53 -15.96 -5.42
N ALA A 577 -8.28 -17.14 -6.00
CA ALA A 577 -8.99 -17.61 -7.18
C ALA A 577 -10.46 -17.87 -6.88
N LYS A 578 -10.74 -18.63 -5.80
CA LYS A 578 -12.10 -18.88 -5.35
C LYS A 578 -12.80 -17.62 -4.88
N TYR A 579 -12.08 -16.73 -4.20
CA TYR A 579 -12.59 -15.41 -3.84
C TYR A 579 -13.03 -14.66 -5.10
N THR A 580 -12.17 -14.58 -6.11
CA THR A 580 -12.45 -13.87 -7.37
C THR A 580 -13.70 -14.39 -8.06
N ALA A 581 -13.87 -15.71 -8.16
CA ALA A 581 -15.08 -16.31 -8.73
C ALA A 581 -16.35 -15.88 -7.96
N LYS A 582 -16.30 -15.87 -6.62
CA LYS A 582 -17.44 -15.45 -5.78
C LYS A 582 -17.69 -13.94 -5.79
N PHE A 583 -16.63 -13.15 -5.92
CA PHE A 583 -16.74 -11.72 -6.14
C PHE A 583 -17.41 -11.42 -7.48
N GLU A 584 -16.98 -12.06 -8.57
CA GLU A 584 -17.57 -11.90 -9.90
C GLU A 584 -19.05 -12.30 -9.92
N GLU A 585 -19.41 -13.45 -9.31
CA GLU A 585 -20.81 -13.87 -9.14
C GLU A 585 -21.64 -12.80 -8.43
N THR A 586 -21.11 -12.24 -7.33
CA THR A 586 -21.79 -11.20 -6.53
C THR A 586 -21.99 -9.91 -7.33
N ILE A 587 -20.99 -9.48 -8.09
CA ILE A 587 -21.04 -8.30 -8.96
C ILE A 587 -22.02 -8.52 -10.12
N LYS A 588 -22.04 -9.72 -10.73
CA LYS A 588 -23.03 -10.11 -11.73
C LYS A 588 -24.44 -10.05 -11.17
N VAL A 589 -24.68 -10.49 -9.94
CA VAL A 589 -25.99 -10.38 -9.29
C VAL A 589 -26.41 -8.91 -9.13
N ALA A 590 -25.53 -8.05 -8.63
CA ALA A 590 -25.81 -6.62 -8.50
C ALA A 590 -26.21 -5.99 -9.85
N TRP A 591 -25.48 -6.35 -10.92
CA TRP A 591 -25.80 -5.96 -12.29
C TRP A 591 -27.16 -6.49 -12.75
N GLN A 592 -27.45 -7.79 -12.56
CA GLN A 592 -28.72 -8.39 -13.01
C GLN A 592 -29.93 -7.80 -12.28
N VAL A 593 -29.82 -7.50 -10.98
CA VAL A 593 -30.89 -6.83 -10.22
C VAL A 593 -31.19 -5.45 -10.80
N LYS A 594 -30.16 -4.66 -11.11
CA LYS A 594 -30.35 -3.34 -11.72
C LYS A 594 -30.89 -3.45 -13.14
N LYS A 595 -30.31 -4.33 -13.96
CA LYS A 595 -30.74 -4.62 -15.34
C LYS A 595 -32.21 -5.03 -15.40
N SER A 596 -32.67 -5.88 -14.48
CA SER A 596 -34.07 -6.32 -14.42
C SER A 596 -35.01 -5.17 -14.04
N ARG A 597 -34.61 -4.32 -13.07
CA ARG A 597 -35.39 -3.12 -12.70
C ARG A 597 -35.52 -2.13 -13.85
N LEU A 598 -34.42 -1.88 -14.58
CA LEU A 598 -34.40 -0.99 -15.75
C LEU A 598 -35.29 -1.51 -16.88
N LYS A 599 -35.33 -2.83 -17.10
CA LYS A 599 -36.18 -3.46 -18.13
C LYS A 599 -37.66 -3.51 -17.76
N ALA A 600 -37.99 -3.59 -16.48
CA ALA A 600 -39.36 -3.77 -15.98
C ALA A 600 -40.15 -2.47 -15.79
N GLY A 601 -39.60 -1.30 -16.16
CA GLY A 601 -40.29 -0.01 -16.03
C GLY A 601 -40.55 0.41 -14.58
N GLY A 602 -39.61 0.11 -13.67
CA GLY A 602 -39.56 0.73 -12.35
C GLY A 602 -40.51 0.22 -11.25
N SER A 603 -41.32 -0.83 -11.45
CA SER A 603 -42.18 -1.36 -10.37
C SER A 603 -41.60 -2.58 -9.64
N THR A 604 -41.74 -2.57 -8.31
CA THR A 604 -41.02 -3.38 -7.31
C THR A 604 -41.56 -4.80 -7.10
N ARG A 605 -40.67 -5.72 -6.67
CA ARG A 605 -40.88 -6.66 -5.54
C ARG A 605 -39.61 -7.45 -5.19
N GLY A 606 -39.32 -7.57 -3.89
CA GLY A 606 -38.63 -8.72 -3.28
C GLY A 606 -37.11 -8.76 -3.34
N MET A 607 -36.46 -8.75 -2.18
CA MET A 607 -35.06 -9.09 -1.97
C MET A 607 -34.90 -10.61 -2.09
N HIS A 608 -34.01 -11.09 -2.97
CA HIS A 608 -33.68 -12.50 -3.10
C HIS A 608 -32.31 -12.78 -2.48
N ILE A 609 -32.29 -13.57 -1.41
CA ILE A 609 -31.06 -14.16 -0.83
C ILE A 609 -30.91 -15.54 -1.47
N PHE A 610 -29.82 -15.78 -2.19
CA PHE A 610 -29.48 -17.11 -2.71
C PHE A 610 -28.23 -17.65 -2.00
N PRO A 611 -28.30 -18.82 -1.35
CA PRO A 611 -27.12 -19.50 -0.85
C PRO A 611 -26.45 -20.28 -1.98
N SER A 612 -25.15 -20.08 -2.18
CA SER A 612 -24.32 -20.97 -3.00
C SER A 612 -23.63 -21.99 -2.06
N ILE A 613 -24.20 -23.19 -1.96
CA ILE A 613 -23.54 -24.37 -1.38
C ILE A 613 -23.06 -25.24 -2.54
N GLN A 614 -21.75 -25.30 -2.75
CA GLN A 614 -21.05 -26.47 -3.27
C GLN A 614 -19.53 -26.24 -3.13
N SER A 615 -18.87 -27.14 -2.40
CA SER A 615 -17.41 -27.23 -2.31
C SER A 615 -16.91 -28.13 -3.44
N SER A 616 -16.00 -27.62 -4.28
CA SER A 616 -15.10 -28.44 -5.08
C SER A 616 -13.73 -28.51 -4.39
N SER A 617 -13.05 -29.65 -4.56
CA SER A 617 -11.68 -29.89 -4.11
C SER A 617 -10.69 -28.98 -4.84
N VAL A 618 -9.73 -28.42 -4.08
CA VAL A 618 -8.71 -27.47 -4.53
C VAL A 618 -7.51 -28.21 -5.13
N THR A 619 -6.99 -27.70 -6.24
CA THR A 619 -5.62 -27.96 -6.72
C THR A 619 -4.92 -26.61 -6.74
N PRO A 620 -3.79 -26.41 -6.04
CA PRO A 620 -2.97 -25.21 -6.23
C PRO A 620 -2.57 -25.14 -7.72
N ARG A 621 -2.86 -24.03 -8.39
CA ARG A 621 -2.22 -23.75 -9.68
C ARG A 621 -1.06 -22.83 -9.41
N ASP A 622 0.12 -23.25 -9.86
CA ASP A 622 1.27 -22.38 -10.02
C ASP A 622 0.88 -21.31 -11.05
N PHE A 623 0.76 -20.06 -10.59
CA PHE A 623 0.70 -18.93 -11.49
C PHE A 623 2.15 -18.51 -11.78
N PRO A 624 2.57 -18.42 -13.04
CA PRO A 624 3.85 -17.82 -13.36
C PRO A 624 3.83 -16.37 -12.84
N VAL A 625 4.87 -16.00 -12.10
CA VAL A 625 5.22 -14.59 -11.88
C VAL A 625 5.45 -14.01 -13.28
N LEU A 626 4.45 -13.30 -13.82
CA LEU A 626 4.53 -12.74 -15.16
C LEU A 626 5.62 -11.67 -15.19
N SER A 627 6.77 -12.02 -15.74
CA SER A 627 7.79 -11.10 -16.21
C SER A 627 7.20 -10.20 -17.28
N GLY A 628 7.48 -8.90 -17.20
CA GLY A 628 7.00 -7.92 -18.16
C GLY A 628 7.55 -8.18 -19.56
N LYS A 629 6.65 -8.34 -20.53
CA LYS A 629 6.56 -7.65 -21.83
C LYS A 629 5.34 -8.23 -22.59
N GLU A 630 4.98 -7.55 -23.67
CA GLU A 630 3.64 -7.44 -24.25
C GLU A 630 3.04 -8.71 -24.90
N ASP A 631 1.74 -8.58 -25.21
CA ASP A 631 1.06 -9.10 -26.41
C ASP A 631 0.23 -10.39 -26.35
N ASN A 632 -0.91 -10.33 -27.04
CA ASN A 632 -1.90 -11.37 -27.25
C ASN A 632 -1.35 -12.50 -28.13
N ARG A 633 -0.44 -13.33 -27.63
CA ARG A 633 0.08 -14.48 -28.39
C ARG A 633 0.01 -15.77 -27.59
N VAL A 634 -0.29 -16.84 -28.31
CA VAL A 634 -0.50 -18.19 -27.81
C VAL A 634 0.82 -18.82 -27.34
N GLU A 635 1.97 -18.13 -27.51
CA GLU A 635 3.32 -18.58 -27.19
C GLU A 635 4.15 -17.40 -26.62
N ASP A 636 4.97 -17.68 -25.60
CA ASP A 636 5.83 -16.73 -24.88
C ASP A 636 6.92 -16.16 -25.81
N GLU A 637 7.03 -14.84 -25.91
CA GLU A 637 7.95 -14.17 -26.85
C GLU A 637 9.42 -14.45 -26.53
N TYR A 638 9.79 -14.61 -25.25
CA TYR A 638 11.16 -14.96 -24.87
C TYR A 638 11.50 -16.38 -25.28
N VAL A 639 10.58 -17.32 -25.06
CA VAL A 639 10.73 -18.71 -25.51
C VAL A 639 10.84 -18.74 -27.03
N THR A 640 9.96 -18.03 -27.73
CA THR A 640 9.97 -17.94 -29.20
C THR A 640 11.28 -17.35 -29.73
N GLN A 641 11.82 -16.31 -29.09
CA GLN A 641 13.10 -15.70 -29.46
C GLN A 641 14.27 -16.68 -29.30
N VAL A 642 14.29 -17.43 -28.18
CA VAL A 642 15.31 -18.45 -27.92
C VAL A 642 15.19 -19.61 -28.91
N GLU A 643 13.99 -20.12 -29.15
CA GLU A 643 13.73 -21.20 -30.12
C GLU A 643 14.17 -20.81 -31.53
N ASN A 644 13.86 -19.58 -31.98
CA ASN A 644 14.31 -19.09 -33.28
C ASN A 644 15.84 -19.02 -33.40
N ALA A 645 16.54 -18.62 -32.33
CA ALA A 645 18.00 -18.60 -32.32
C ALA A 645 18.61 -20.00 -32.34
N LEU A 646 18.01 -20.95 -31.61
CA LEU A 646 18.41 -22.35 -31.60
C LEU A 646 18.19 -23.02 -32.97
N ASP A 647 17.04 -22.78 -33.60
CA ASP A 647 16.73 -23.25 -34.95
C ASP A 647 17.70 -22.68 -35.99
N ALA A 648 18.08 -21.41 -35.83
CA ALA A 648 19.07 -20.74 -36.65
C ALA A 648 20.53 -21.13 -36.31
N LYS A 649 20.75 -21.96 -35.27
CA LYS A 649 22.08 -22.35 -34.75
C LYS A 649 22.97 -21.14 -34.41
N GLN A 650 22.36 -20.07 -33.92
CA GLN A 650 23.09 -18.89 -33.45
C GLN A 650 23.63 -19.15 -32.03
N PRO A 651 24.87 -18.72 -31.72
CA PRO A 651 25.39 -18.84 -30.37
C PRO A 651 24.63 -17.91 -29.42
N ILE A 652 24.19 -18.44 -28.28
CA ILE A 652 23.47 -17.68 -27.25
C ILE A 652 24.45 -17.28 -26.15
N ARG A 653 24.63 -15.98 -25.94
CA ARG A 653 25.50 -15.41 -24.91
C ARG A 653 24.71 -14.48 -24.02
N LEU A 654 24.75 -14.70 -22.71
CA LEU A 654 23.96 -13.95 -21.75
C LEU A 654 24.82 -13.01 -20.92
N HIS A 655 24.42 -11.76 -20.83
CA HIS A 655 24.97 -10.76 -19.92
C HIS A 655 23.96 -10.54 -18.78
N ILE A 656 24.22 -11.17 -17.64
CA ILE A 656 23.35 -11.11 -16.46
C ILE A 656 23.62 -9.80 -15.71
N GLY A 657 22.57 -9.01 -15.46
CA GLY A 657 22.65 -7.69 -14.81
C GLY A 657 23.35 -6.62 -15.65
N GLY A 658 23.40 -6.80 -16.98
CA GLY A 658 24.20 -5.97 -17.86
C GLY A 658 23.66 -4.55 -18.04
N HIS A 659 24.54 -3.55 -17.96
CA HIS A 659 24.20 -2.14 -18.18
C HIS A 659 24.65 -1.59 -19.54
N ILE A 660 25.32 -2.40 -20.37
CA ILE A 660 25.88 -2.00 -21.66
C ILE A 660 25.38 -2.97 -22.73
N LYS A 661 24.57 -2.46 -23.68
CA LYS A 661 24.05 -3.27 -24.80
C LYS A 661 25.17 -3.62 -25.78
N SER A 662 25.24 -4.89 -26.19
CA SER A 662 26.18 -5.40 -27.19
C SER A 662 25.44 -6.28 -28.20
N PRO A 663 25.75 -6.22 -29.50
CA PRO A 663 25.02 -6.99 -30.53
C PRO A 663 25.10 -8.51 -30.35
N ASP A 664 26.19 -8.99 -29.74
CA ASP A 664 26.48 -10.42 -29.58
C ASP A 664 26.03 -10.99 -28.23
N TRP A 665 25.40 -10.17 -27.37
CA TRP A 665 25.03 -10.54 -26.00
C TRP A 665 23.60 -10.13 -25.70
N TRP A 666 22.85 -11.03 -25.11
CA TRP A 666 21.52 -10.74 -24.60
C TRP A 666 21.58 -10.38 -23.13
N ILE A 667 21.02 -9.23 -22.79
CA ILE A 667 20.96 -8.79 -21.40
C ILE A 667 19.79 -9.46 -20.71
N VAL A 668 20.08 -10.13 -19.60
CA VAL A 668 19.06 -10.69 -18.69
C VAL A 668 19.13 -9.92 -17.38
N ASP A 669 18.02 -9.31 -16.97
CA ASP A 669 17.95 -8.54 -15.72
C ASP A 669 16.57 -8.72 -15.07
N ALA A 670 16.54 -8.73 -13.73
CA ALA A 670 15.28 -8.77 -12.99
C ALA A 670 14.55 -7.42 -13.06
N ASN A 671 15.31 -6.34 -13.24
CA ASN A 671 14.81 -4.99 -13.46
C ASN A 671 14.60 -4.76 -14.96
N ASP A 672 13.35 -4.47 -15.33
CA ASP A 672 12.98 -4.12 -16.70
C ASP A 672 13.65 -2.79 -17.12
N GLY A 673 14.18 -2.74 -18.33
CA GLY A 673 14.88 -1.58 -18.87
C GLY A 673 15.01 -1.62 -20.40
N ASP A 674 15.22 -0.45 -21.01
CA ASP A 674 15.21 -0.30 -22.48
C ASP A 674 16.28 -1.15 -23.20
N ILE A 675 17.36 -1.49 -22.50
CA ILE A 675 18.46 -2.30 -23.03
C ILE A 675 18.30 -3.80 -22.74
N VAL A 676 17.40 -4.16 -21.83
CA VAL A 676 17.21 -5.53 -21.33
C VAL A 676 16.43 -6.35 -22.34
N ASP A 677 17.04 -7.45 -22.80
CA ASP A 677 16.44 -8.34 -23.79
C ASP A 677 15.51 -9.36 -23.13
N PHE A 678 15.85 -9.84 -21.92
CA PHE A 678 15.05 -10.77 -21.14
C PHE A 678 14.85 -10.27 -19.71
N VAL A 679 13.61 -9.99 -19.32
CA VAL A 679 13.30 -9.55 -17.95
C VAL A 679 13.06 -10.78 -17.07
N MET A 680 14.09 -11.30 -16.43
CA MET A 680 14.02 -12.57 -15.69
C MET A 680 14.85 -12.49 -14.42
N HIS A 681 14.40 -13.18 -13.37
CA HIS A 681 15.23 -13.34 -12.19
C HIS A 681 16.41 -14.26 -12.51
N ILE A 682 17.61 -13.91 -12.02
CA ILE A 682 18.86 -14.63 -12.34
C ILE A 682 18.83 -16.11 -11.90
N SER A 683 17.98 -16.45 -10.94
CA SER A 683 17.78 -17.82 -10.45
C SER A 683 16.72 -18.62 -11.22
N ASN A 684 16.06 -18.03 -12.23
CA ASN A 684 15.06 -18.69 -13.04
C ASN A 684 15.13 -18.18 -14.49
N LEU A 685 15.88 -18.92 -15.30
CA LEU A 685 16.10 -18.69 -16.72
C LEU A 685 15.16 -19.58 -17.56
N TYR A 686 13.86 -19.61 -17.23
CA TYR A 686 12.85 -20.49 -17.85
C TYR A 686 12.79 -20.44 -19.39
N ALA A 687 13.04 -19.27 -19.99
CA ALA A 687 13.03 -19.09 -21.45
C ALA A 687 14.16 -19.87 -22.15
N PHE A 688 15.20 -20.27 -21.40
CA PHE A 688 16.37 -20.98 -21.90
C PHE A 688 16.27 -22.47 -21.56
N PRO A 689 16.12 -23.35 -22.57
CA PRO A 689 16.14 -24.80 -22.36
C PRO A 689 17.46 -25.28 -21.77
N ASP A 690 17.46 -26.50 -21.23
CA ASP A 690 18.67 -27.15 -20.75
C ASP A 690 19.73 -27.20 -21.85
N SER A 691 20.97 -26.83 -21.51
CA SER A 691 22.10 -26.90 -22.43
C SER A 691 21.97 -26.06 -23.71
N SER A 692 21.23 -24.95 -23.66
CA SER A 692 20.98 -24.04 -24.80
C SER A 692 21.94 -22.85 -24.88
N VAL A 693 22.61 -22.48 -23.79
CA VAL A 693 23.45 -21.27 -23.69
C VAL A 693 24.93 -21.61 -23.87
N ASP A 694 25.65 -20.81 -24.66
CA ASP A 694 27.10 -20.98 -24.91
C ASP A 694 27.95 -20.36 -23.80
N ILE A 695 27.63 -19.12 -23.41
CA ILE A 695 28.41 -18.32 -22.46
C ILE A 695 27.47 -17.49 -21.57
N ILE A 696 27.76 -17.46 -20.28
CA ILE A 696 27.17 -16.51 -19.31
C ILE A 696 28.28 -15.58 -18.82
N TYR A 697 28.02 -14.28 -18.86
CA TYR A 697 28.82 -13.24 -18.24
C TYR A 697 28.00 -12.54 -17.16
N SER A 698 28.57 -12.38 -15.96
CA SER A 698 27.93 -11.71 -14.83
C SER A 698 28.98 -10.91 -14.05
N SER A 699 28.73 -9.63 -13.82
CA SER A 699 29.62 -8.78 -13.01
C SER A 699 28.86 -8.07 -11.90
N HIS A 700 29.24 -8.36 -10.66
CA HIS A 700 28.70 -7.73 -9.43
C HIS A 700 27.17 -7.91 -9.34
N VAL A 701 26.74 -9.17 -9.43
CA VAL A 701 25.32 -9.55 -9.36
C VAL A 701 25.11 -10.70 -8.35
N LEU A 702 26.05 -11.63 -8.27
CA LEU A 702 25.91 -12.87 -7.51
C LEU A 702 25.92 -12.64 -5.99
N GLU A 703 26.58 -11.58 -5.54
CA GLU A 703 26.63 -11.15 -4.14
C GLU A 703 25.26 -10.72 -3.58
N HIS A 704 24.27 -10.47 -4.43
CA HIS A 704 22.89 -10.18 -4.03
C HIS A 704 22.09 -11.43 -3.64
N CYS A 705 22.61 -12.63 -3.92
CA CYS A 705 21.98 -13.90 -3.53
C CYS A 705 22.28 -14.25 -2.07
N SER A 706 21.29 -14.73 -1.33
CA SER A 706 21.51 -15.27 0.01
C SER A 706 22.27 -16.61 -0.03
N HIS A 707 23.23 -16.78 0.88
CA HIS A 707 24.03 -18.02 1.02
C HIS A 707 23.45 -19.02 2.05
N GLY A 708 22.30 -18.71 2.65
CA GLY A 708 21.75 -19.46 3.80
C GLY A 708 20.24 -19.61 3.72
N PHE A 709 19.50 -18.54 4.03
CA PHE A 709 18.04 -18.54 3.95
C PHE A 709 17.58 -18.69 2.49
N GLY A 710 16.82 -19.74 2.16
CA GLY A 710 16.33 -19.99 0.81
C GLY A 710 17.34 -20.55 -0.20
N ARG A 711 18.64 -20.62 0.16
CA ARG A 711 19.74 -21.13 -0.70
C ARG A 711 19.73 -20.53 -2.12
N GLU A 712 19.49 -19.22 -2.21
CA GLU A 712 19.37 -18.51 -3.48
C GLU A 712 20.65 -18.62 -4.33
N LEU A 713 21.82 -18.54 -3.68
CA LEU A 713 23.11 -18.64 -4.34
C LEU A 713 23.30 -20.00 -5.02
N GLU A 714 23.02 -21.09 -4.32
CA GLU A 714 23.15 -22.45 -4.85
C GLU A 714 22.14 -22.73 -5.96
N HIS A 715 20.89 -22.27 -5.79
CA HIS A 715 19.86 -22.40 -6.83
C HIS A 715 20.23 -21.62 -8.09
N THR A 716 20.74 -20.39 -7.94
CA THR A 716 21.16 -19.54 -9.07
C THR A 716 22.29 -20.18 -9.85
N LEU A 717 23.33 -20.66 -9.16
CA LEU A 717 24.45 -21.33 -9.83
C LEU A 717 24.01 -22.66 -10.50
N SER A 718 23.10 -23.39 -9.88
CA SER A 718 22.52 -24.61 -10.48
C SER A 718 21.71 -24.29 -11.74
N GLU A 719 20.97 -23.19 -11.74
CA GLU A 719 20.20 -22.72 -12.91
C GLU A 719 21.12 -22.28 -14.06
N TRP A 720 22.18 -21.54 -13.75
CA TRP A 720 23.19 -21.15 -14.75
C TRP A 720 23.89 -22.38 -15.34
N HIS A 721 24.21 -23.36 -14.51
CA HIS A 721 24.75 -24.65 -14.97
C HIS A 721 23.73 -25.42 -15.84
N ARG A 722 22.43 -25.40 -15.48
CA ARG A 722 21.36 -26.05 -16.25
C ARG A 722 21.30 -25.51 -17.68
N VAL A 723 21.26 -24.19 -17.86
CA VAL A 723 21.11 -23.58 -19.20
C VAL A 723 22.38 -23.65 -20.03
N LEU A 724 23.57 -23.63 -19.42
CA LEU A 724 24.83 -23.73 -20.15
C LEU A 724 24.98 -25.10 -20.83
N ARG A 725 25.41 -25.13 -22.09
CA ARG A 725 25.73 -26.39 -22.78
C ARG A 725 26.92 -27.10 -22.14
N SER A 726 27.11 -28.38 -22.44
CA SER A 726 28.31 -29.11 -22.02
C SER A 726 29.57 -28.40 -22.56
N GLY A 727 30.48 -28.02 -21.66
CA GLY A 727 31.65 -27.21 -21.97
C GLY A 727 31.38 -25.73 -22.24
N GLY A 728 30.14 -25.25 -22.03
CA GLY A 728 29.80 -23.83 -22.03
C GLY A 728 30.49 -23.07 -20.89
N GLU A 729 30.63 -21.76 -21.03
CA GLU A 729 31.50 -20.96 -20.19
C GLU A 729 30.73 -20.04 -19.24
N LEU A 730 31.15 -19.99 -17.99
CA LEU A 730 30.72 -18.97 -17.03
C LEU A 730 31.89 -18.03 -16.75
N LEU A 731 31.67 -16.75 -17.00
CA LEU A 731 32.59 -15.65 -16.70
C LEU A 731 31.94 -14.82 -15.59
N VAL A 732 32.44 -14.95 -14.37
CA VAL A 732 31.84 -14.32 -13.19
C VAL A 732 32.82 -13.40 -12.50
N SER A 733 32.36 -12.18 -12.22
CA SER A 733 33.05 -11.13 -11.47
C SER A 733 32.24 -10.83 -10.20
N VAL A 734 32.87 -10.90 -9.04
CA VAL A 734 32.27 -10.57 -7.73
C VAL A 734 33.22 -9.67 -6.91
N PRO A 735 32.70 -8.88 -5.96
CA PRO A 735 33.55 -8.12 -5.04
C PRO A 735 34.55 -9.01 -4.29
N ASN A 736 35.82 -8.61 -4.28
CA ASN A 736 36.87 -9.29 -3.55
C ASN A 736 36.82 -8.89 -2.07
N LEU A 737 36.08 -9.66 -1.27
CA LEU A 737 35.87 -9.35 0.15
C LEU A 737 37.20 -9.26 0.91
N PHE A 738 38.17 -10.12 0.60
CA PHE A 738 39.48 -10.10 1.26
C PHE A 738 40.25 -8.79 0.98
N ALA A 739 40.30 -8.37 -0.29
CA ALA A 739 40.96 -7.12 -0.68
C ALA A 739 40.24 -5.90 -0.08
N LEU A 740 38.91 -5.86 -0.16
CA LEU A 740 38.10 -4.77 0.38
C LEU A 740 38.20 -4.68 1.90
N ALA A 741 38.16 -5.80 2.62
CA ALA A 741 38.35 -5.83 4.07
C ALA A 741 39.74 -5.35 4.47
N THR A 742 40.79 -5.75 3.72
CA THR A 742 42.17 -5.30 3.95
C THR A 742 42.32 -3.79 3.78
N LEU A 743 41.70 -3.23 2.74
CA LEU A 743 41.67 -1.78 2.51
C LEU A 743 40.83 -1.05 3.60
N PHE A 744 39.71 -1.64 4.01
CA PHE A 744 38.83 -1.08 5.03
C PHE A 744 39.50 -0.94 6.41
N VAL A 745 40.29 -1.94 6.83
CA VAL A 745 40.99 -1.91 8.12
C VAL A 745 42.29 -1.10 8.10
N ASN A 746 42.74 -0.62 6.93
CA ASN A 746 43.93 0.19 6.83
C ASN A 746 43.68 1.62 7.31
N GLU A 747 44.16 1.95 8.52
CA GLU A 747 43.98 3.26 9.14
C GLU A 747 44.62 4.42 8.37
N SER A 748 45.58 4.14 7.47
CA SER A 748 46.21 5.15 6.62
C SER A 748 45.28 5.64 5.51
N ILE A 749 44.20 4.90 5.21
CA ILE A 749 43.22 5.28 4.19
C ILE A 749 42.18 6.26 4.80
N PRO A 750 41.92 7.41 4.13
CA PRO A 750 40.93 8.38 4.60
C PRO A 750 39.56 7.74 4.86
N HIS A 751 38.92 8.17 5.96
CA HIS A 751 37.60 7.68 6.39
C HIS A 751 36.55 7.68 5.26
N GLN A 752 36.52 8.73 4.44
CA GLN A 752 35.61 8.85 3.30
C GLN A 752 35.74 7.71 2.28
N HIS A 753 36.94 7.19 2.03
CA HIS A 753 37.14 6.05 1.11
C HIS A 753 36.82 4.72 1.80
N ARG A 754 37.03 4.63 3.13
CA ARG A 754 36.59 3.48 3.93
C ARG A 754 35.07 3.35 3.99
N LEU A 755 34.33 4.48 4.01
CA LEU A 755 32.88 4.47 3.84
C LEU A 755 32.47 3.92 2.47
N TRP A 756 33.19 4.27 1.42
CA TRP A 756 32.92 3.71 0.09
C TRP A 756 33.25 2.21 -0.01
N PHE A 757 34.34 1.73 0.62
CA PHE A 757 34.60 0.28 0.69
C PHE A 757 33.49 -0.47 1.42
N MET A 758 32.96 0.12 2.50
CA MET A 758 31.80 -0.43 3.20
C MET A 758 30.59 -0.56 2.26
N THR A 759 30.32 0.43 1.40
CA THR A 759 29.23 0.31 0.42
C THR A 759 29.48 -0.78 -0.63
N VAL A 760 30.72 -1.01 -1.05
CA VAL A 760 31.04 -2.14 -1.96
C VAL A 760 30.89 -3.49 -1.26
N ILE A 761 31.13 -3.56 0.06
CA ILE A 761 31.00 -4.81 0.83
C ILE A 761 29.52 -5.14 1.11
N TYR A 762 28.69 -4.14 1.41
CA TYR A 762 27.31 -4.33 1.87
C TYR A 762 26.22 -3.94 0.86
N GLY A 763 26.60 -3.51 -0.34
CA GLY A 763 25.71 -2.92 -1.35
C GLY A 763 25.52 -1.42 -1.15
N GLY A 764 25.06 -0.74 -2.20
CA GLY A 764 24.75 0.69 -2.16
C GLY A 764 23.46 1.00 -1.40
N GLN A 765 22.60 -0.01 -1.19
CA GLN A 765 21.31 0.05 -0.48
C GLN A 765 20.39 1.15 -1.03
N SER A 766 20.51 1.44 -2.32
CA SER A 766 19.72 2.46 -3.00
C SER A 766 18.31 1.97 -3.37
N ASP A 767 18.12 0.65 -3.48
CA ASP A 767 16.84 -0.03 -3.63
C ASP A 767 16.85 -1.45 -3.00
N GLN A 768 15.75 -2.20 -3.15
CA GLN A 768 15.58 -3.54 -2.55
C GLN A 768 16.50 -4.63 -3.12
N TYR A 769 17.12 -4.41 -4.27
CA TYR A 769 18.03 -5.36 -4.93
C TYR A 769 19.50 -5.01 -4.68
N ASP A 770 19.81 -3.75 -4.32
CA ASP A 770 21.16 -3.24 -4.05
C ASP A 770 21.70 -3.57 -2.64
N PHE A 771 21.51 -4.81 -2.19
CA PHE A 771 22.05 -5.34 -0.93
C PHE A 771 22.97 -6.52 -1.21
N HIS A 772 24.20 -6.47 -0.70
CA HIS A 772 25.13 -7.61 -0.79
C HIS A 772 24.91 -8.53 0.41
N LYS A 773 24.39 -9.73 0.15
CA LYS A 773 24.02 -10.73 1.17
C LYS A 773 25.13 -11.75 1.44
N VAL A 774 26.11 -11.83 0.55
CA VAL A 774 27.25 -12.75 0.64
C VAL A 774 28.52 -12.07 0.13
N GLY A 775 29.67 -12.38 0.73
CA GLY A 775 30.96 -11.91 0.25
C GLY A 775 31.89 -13.08 -0.10
N PHE A 776 32.77 -12.86 -1.07
CA PHE A 776 33.59 -13.91 -1.66
C PHE A 776 35.09 -13.64 -1.50
N ASP A 777 35.82 -14.72 -1.22
CA ASP A 777 37.19 -14.86 -1.68
C ASP A 777 37.25 -15.91 -2.81
N GLU A 778 38.43 -16.09 -3.41
CA GLU A 778 38.58 -17.02 -4.55
C GLU A 778 38.26 -18.47 -4.16
N ALA A 779 38.64 -18.90 -2.95
CA ALA A 779 38.43 -20.27 -2.50
C ALA A 779 36.93 -20.56 -2.26
N ILE A 780 36.22 -19.63 -1.62
CA ILE A 780 34.77 -19.70 -1.40
C ILE A 780 34.04 -19.72 -2.74
N MET A 781 34.42 -18.85 -3.68
CA MET A 781 33.79 -18.81 -4.99
C MET A 781 33.98 -20.12 -5.77
N VAL A 782 35.21 -20.64 -5.81
CA VAL A 782 35.51 -21.94 -6.45
C VAL A 782 34.74 -23.08 -5.78
N ALA A 783 34.56 -23.07 -4.45
CA ALA A 783 33.80 -24.09 -3.75
C ALA A 783 32.32 -24.11 -4.20
N TYR A 784 31.65 -22.96 -4.25
CA TYR A 784 30.26 -22.86 -4.73
C TYR A 784 30.13 -23.26 -6.20
N LEU A 785 31.05 -22.81 -7.05
CA LEU A 785 31.06 -23.20 -8.46
C LEU A 785 31.25 -24.72 -8.64
N THR A 786 32.18 -25.32 -7.89
CA THR A 786 32.42 -26.76 -7.92
C THR A 786 31.17 -27.54 -7.48
N GLN A 787 30.51 -27.08 -6.41
CA GLN A 787 29.28 -27.69 -5.92
C GLN A 787 28.14 -27.63 -6.94
N ALA A 788 28.06 -26.56 -7.73
CA ALA A 788 27.05 -26.39 -8.78
C ALA A 788 27.36 -27.15 -10.09
N GLY A 789 28.49 -27.87 -10.18
CA GLY A 789 28.85 -28.68 -11.35
C GLY A 789 29.81 -28.00 -12.34
N PHE A 790 30.41 -26.87 -11.98
CA PHE A 790 31.44 -26.24 -12.81
C PHE A 790 32.84 -26.84 -12.58
N CYS A 791 33.70 -26.77 -13.59
CA CYS A 791 35.12 -27.16 -13.51
C CYS A 791 36.02 -26.23 -14.36
N ASP A 792 37.31 -26.54 -14.48
CA ASP A 792 38.31 -25.76 -15.26
C ASP A 792 38.37 -24.26 -14.89
N PHE A 793 38.62 -23.96 -13.62
CA PHE A 793 38.69 -22.59 -13.10
C PHE A 793 39.97 -21.87 -13.55
N THR A 794 39.82 -20.68 -14.12
CA THR A 794 40.95 -19.80 -14.47
C THR A 794 40.66 -18.37 -14.02
N ARG A 795 41.61 -17.76 -13.30
CA ARG A 795 41.52 -16.37 -12.83
C ARG A 795 42.01 -15.40 -13.89
N TYR A 796 41.33 -14.25 -14.02
CA TYR A 796 41.69 -13.16 -14.93
C TYR A 796 41.85 -11.83 -14.16
N GLU A 797 42.59 -10.89 -14.74
CA GLU A 797 42.64 -9.50 -14.24
C GLU A 797 41.44 -8.70 -14.75
N ASP A 798 41.09 -8.85 -16.02
CA ASP A 798 39.90 -8.33 -16.70
C ASP A 798 39.49 -9.36 -17.76
N PHE A 799 38.19 -9.52 -18.01
CA PHE A 799 37.67 -10.33 -19.12
C PHE A 799 37.77 -9.62 -20.47
N GLY A 800 37.92 -8.30 -20.49
CA GLY A 800 38.05 -7.47 -21.69
C GLY A 800 36.77 -7.36 -22.51
N LEU A 801 35.60 -7.62 -21.89
CA LEU A 801 34.30 -7.69 -22.56
C LEU A 801 33.50 -6.39 -22.43
N PHE A 802 33.39 -5.85 -21.23
CA PHE A 802 32.55 -4.68 -20.91
C PHE A 802 33.32 -3.68 -20.03
N ASP A 803 32.89 -2.41 -20.03
CA ASP A 803 33.45 -1.38 -19.16
C ASP A 803 32.65 -1.32 -17.86
N ASP A 804 32.96 -2.24 -16.94
CA ASP A 804 32.19 -2.45 -15.70
C ASP A 804 33.08 -2.71 -14.46
N SER A 805 32.48 -3.21 -13.39
CA SER A 805 33.18 -3.45 -12.12
C SER A 805 34.26 -4.52 -12.17
N SER A 806 34.30 -5.38 -13.19
CA SER A 806 35.32 -6.43 -13.33
C SER A 806 36.75 -5.89 -13.43
N ARG A 807 36.94 -4.65 -13.93
CA ARG A 807 38.25 -3.99 -14.10
C ARG A 807 38.61 -2.99 -12.99
N MET A 808 37.81 -2.89 -11.93
CA MET A 808 38.05 -1.89 -10.88
C MET A 808 39.34 -2.17 -10.10
N VAL A 809 40.22 -1.16 -10.09
CA VAL A 809 41.46 -1.13 -9.30
C VAL A 809 41.43 0.10 -8.40
N VAL A 810 41.61 -0.11 -7.09
CA VAL A 810 41.58 0.97 -6.10
C VAL A 810 42.82 0.84 -5.22
N TYR A 811 43.59 1.92 -5.08
CA TYR A 811 44.90 1.90 -4.40
C TYR A 811 45.86 0.83 -4.95
N ASP A 812 45.91 0.68 -6.28
CA ASP A 812 46.71 -0.35 -6.97
C ASP A 812 46.34 -1.80 -6.61
N VAL A 813 45.16 -2.00 -6.00
CA VAL A 813 44.62 -3.32 -5.65
C VAL A 813 43.37 -3.59 -6.49
N PRO A 814 43.34 -4.68 -7.28
CA PRO A 814 42.11 -5.15 -7.93
C PRO A 814 41.07 -5.55 -6.88
N ILE A 815 39.89 -4.94 -6.94
CA ILE A 815 38.81 -5.17 -5.96
C ILE A 815 37.74 -6.15 -6.43
N SER A 816 37.95 -6.79 -7.58
CA SER A 816 37.07 -7.81 -8.16
C SER A 816 37.78 -9.16 -8.28
N ILE A 817 37.03 -10.24 -8.12
CA ILE A 817 37.46 -11.61 -8.39
C ILE A 817 36.84 -12.04 -9.70
N ASN A 818 37.67 -12.18 -10.74
CA ASN A 818 37.24 -12.57 -12.07
C ASN A 818 37.63 -14.02 -12.34
N ILE A 819 36.64 -14.92 -12.40
CA ILE A 819 36.83 -16.36 -12.63
C ILE A 819 36.09 -16.77 -13.90
N ARG A 820 36.81 -17.48 -14.78
CA ARG A 820 36.23 -18.30 -15.84
C ARG A 820 36.09 -19.73 -15.34
N ALA A 821 34.93 -20.33 -15.55
CA ALA A 821 34.65 -21.73 -15.29
C ALA A 821 33.91 -22.37 -16.48
N ARG A 822 33.89 -23.70 -16.56
CA ARG A 822 33.16 -24.48 -17.57
C ARG A 822 32.06 -25.31 -16.94
N ALA A 823 30.92 -25.44 -17.62
CA ALA A 823 29.83 -26.34 -17.21
C ALA A 823 30.19 -27.79 -17.54
N CYS A 824 30.39 -28.62 -16.52
CA CYS A 824 30.93 -29.98 -16.66
C CYS A 824 29.82 -31.00 -16.43
N LYS A 825 29.04 -31.25 -17.49
CA LYS A 825 27.91 -32.18 -17.47
C LYS A 825 28.38 -33.60 -17.74
N GLU A 826 27.92 -34.57 -16.96
CA GLU A 826 28.09 -36.00 -17.26
C GLU A 826 27.46 -36.29 -18.64
N GLN A 827 28.19 -37.00 -19.52
CA GLN A 827 27.78 -37.31 -20.89
C GLN A 827 26.74 -38.43 -20.96
#